data_AF-A0A5D8YZJ3-F1
#
_entry.id   AF-A0A5D8YZJ3-F1
#
_cell.length_a   1.000
_cell.length_b   1.000
_cell.length_c   1.000
_cell.angle_alpha   90.00
_cell.angle_beta   90.00
_cell.angle_gamma   90.00
#
_symmetry.space_group_name_H-M   'P 1'
#
loop_
_entity.id
_entity.type
_entity.pdbx_description
1 polymer ?
#
loop_
_entity_poly.entity_id
_entity_poly.type
_entity_poly.pdbx_seq_one_letter_code
_entity_poly.pdbx_strand_id
1 'polypeptide(L)'
;MCVLKTDLRRAARALFACLLACTLAACVQLAPKQVRAIDALVAQARPSETSCNQPDACARPSDLHALAGKAFAESTPDAPRHYTLLLDRGSDALLARIDLIRSATTSIDLQTYIFDEDDAGRFVLDELIAAARRGVRVRLLMDQLSALKRVDTLAALAGVHANMQTRIYNPVLGRARMTYPGYVVAAACCWRRLNRRMHTKLLLVDGALGITGGRNYEDDYYDWDAEYNFRDRDLLIAGPTAREMGASFDRYWNDRRSVPVEHLVDVGRRLLRTGVPALRTDSFEEPARLVAAKAAVDDPAFVDTRLLPHVLPVGAVDYVADPPGKGATESVLSPASSTLRDLILGAHERVILQTPYLVLSKQARQMFRELQRRPDPPQVIISTNSLASTDAFIAYALSYKYKRRYLREYGFEIYEFKPFPKNEPIDVATTGALDVDGAPPAAMARVECNRDSAIDCRRARELAQRARRRPLEREFTALAYGSRRSNSPVPLKRAGVRMGLHAKSMVIDESVGVVGTHNFDPRSDRYNTESMVVIRDPAFARELAASIGRDIEPENSWVIAPRAKPPVLSGIDYTLVKASEQLPLFDFAPRRYATSYEFQPSARCPLPLSPRDPRFRDCYQAAGDFPEVALGFKSVITRIFTAFGAGLAPIL
;
A
#
# COMPACT_ATOMS: atom_id res chain seq x y z
N MET A 1 41.47 -37.66 16.64
CA MET A 1 40.05 -37.48 17.06
C MET A 1 39.85 -36.51 18.24
N CYS A 2 40.75 -36.41 19.24
CA CYS A 2 40.60 -35.44 20.34
C CYS A 2 40.79 -33.97 19.92
N VAL A 3 41.76 -33.66 19.05
CA VAL A 3 42.07 -32.28 18.63
C VAL A 3 40.89 -31.60 17.89
N LEU A 4 40.24 -32.32 16.97
CA LEU A 4 39.03 -31.83 16.27
C LEU A 4 37.86 -31.48 17.21
N LYS A 5 37.66 -32.22 18.31
CA LYS A 5 36.58 -31.96 19.27
C LYS A 5 36.83 -30.69 20.09
N THR A 6 38.08 -30.40 20.41
CA THR A 6 38.50 -29.17 21.10
C THR A 6 38.35 -27.93 20.21
N ASP A 7 38.70 -28.02 18.93
CA ASP A 7 38.54 -26.91 17.98
C ASP A 7 37.06 -26.62 17.68
N LEU A 8 36.21 -27.65 17.54
CA LEU A 8 34.77 -27.44 17.42
C LEU A 8 34.16 -26.75 18.64
N ARG A 9 34.61 -27.10 19.85
CA ARG A 9 34.12 -26.49 21.11
C ARG A 9 34.61 -25.04 21.26
N ARG A 10 35.84 -24.72 20.84
CA ARG A 10 36.36 -23.35 20.83
C ARG A 10 35.65 -22.49 19.79
N ALA A 11 35.44 -23.01 18.58
CA ALA A 11 34.66 -22.35 17.54
C ALA A 11 33.21 -22.09 17.99
N ALA A 12 32.55 -23.08 18.60
CA ALA A 12 31.20 -22.92 19.13
C ALA A 12 31.11 -21.88 20.26
N ARG A 13 32.10 -21.83 21.17
CA ARG A 13 32.17 -20.81 22.23
C ARG A 13 32.45 -19.41 21.69
N ALA A 14 33.33 -19.28 20.70
CA ALA A 14 33.59 -18.01 20.03
C ALA A 14 32.34 -17.53 19.28
N LEU A 15 31.65 -18.43 18.57
CA LEU A 15 30.38 -18.13 17.90
C LEU A 15 29.30 -17.69 18.90
N PHE A 16 29.18 -18.39 20.03
CA PHE A 16 28.25 -18.04 21.09
C PHE A 16 28.58 -16.70 21.75
N ALA A 17 29.85 -16.43 22.03
CA ALA A 17 30.31 -15.15 22.56
C ALA A 17 30.07 -13.99 21.57
N CYS A 18 30.30 -14.21 20.28
CA CYS A 18 29.97 -13.24 19.24
C CYS A 18 28.45 -13.03 19.11
N LEU A 19 27.64 -14.08 19.18
CA LEU A 19 26.18 -13.97 19.18
C LEU A 19 25.67 -13.22 20.43
N LEU A 20 26.24 -13.50 21.60
CA LEU A 20 25.93 -12.81 22.84
C LEU A 20 26.35 -11.34 22.79
N ALA A 21 27.54 -11.03 22.27
CA ALA A 21 27.99 -9.65 22.06
C ALA A 21 27.12 -8.90 21.05
N CYS A 22 26.72 -9.55 19.95
CA CYS A 22 25.83 -8.97 18.94
C CYS A 22 24.42 -8.72 19.49
N THR A 23 23.88 -9.62 20.30
CA THR A 23 22.56 -9.45 20.95
C THR A 23 22.60 -8.36 22.02
N LEU A 24 23.66 -8.30 22.83
CA LEU A 24 23.86 -7.21 23.80
C LEU A 24 24.04 -5.85 23.09
N ALA A 25 24.82 -5.79 22.02
CA ALA A 25 25.02 -4.57 21.22
C ALA A 25 23.73 -4.11 20.51
N ALA A 26 22.85 -5.03 20.12
CA ALA A 26 21.55 -4.73 19.50
C ALA A 26 20.54 -4.11 20.48
N CYS A 27 20.76 -4.23 21.79
CA CYS A 27 19.90 -3.69 22.85
C CYS A 27 20.43 -2.37 23.45
N VAL A 28 21.57 -1.84 22.99
CA VAL A 28 22.16 -0.61 23.54
C VAL A 28 21.36 0.61 23.06
N GLN A 29 20.49 1.10 23.94
CA GLN A 29 19.82 2.39 23.78
C GLN A 29 20.80 3.56 24.01
N LEU A 30 20.42 4.75 23.57
CA LEU A 30 21.16 5.98 23.89
C LEU A 30 21.08 6.25 25.40
N ALA A 31 22.22 6.57 26.03
CA ALA A 31 22.24 6.95 27.44
C ALA A 31 21.52 8.29 27.66
N PRO A 32 20.91 8.55 28.83
CA PRO A 32 20.21 9.81 29.08
C PRO A 32 21.07 11.08 28.86
N LYS A 33 22.38 11.00 29.12
CA LYS A 33 23.33 12.09 28.81
C LYS A 33 23.48 12.32 27.30
N GLN A 34 23.48 11.25 26.50
CA GLN A 34 23.56 11.34 25.04
C GLN A 34 22.28 11.95 24.46
N VAL A 35 21.11 11.54 24.96
CA VAL A 35 19.82 12.11 24.54
C VAL A 35 19.78 13.62 24.78
N ARG A 36 20.14 14.08 25.99
CA ARG A 36 20.21 15.53 26.28
C ARG A 36 21.20 16.30 25.39
N ALA A 37 22.34 15.69 25.08
CA ALA A 37 23.33 16.30 24.18
C ALA A 37 22.79 16.41 22.74
N ILE A 38 22.06 15.39 22.28
CA ILE A 38 21.39 15.39 20.98
C ILE A 38 20.30 16.47 20.94
N ASP A 39 19.47 16.56 21.98
CA ASP A 39 18.40 17.56 22.07
C ASP A 39 18.97 18.99 21.97
N ALA A 40 20.04 19.27 22.70
CA ALA A 40 20.72 20.57 22.65
C ALA A 40 21.33 20.86 21.26
N LEU A 41 21.98 19.86 20.66
CA LEU A 41 22.58 19.97 19.33
C LEU A 41 21.52 20.25 18.26
N VAL A 42 20.40 19.54 18.31
CA VAL A 42 19.29 19.71 17.37
C VAL A 42 18.60 21.05 17.57
N ALA A 43 18.32 21.44 18.83
CA ALA A 43 17.70 22.72 19.14
C ALA A 43 18.56 23.91 18.67
N GLN A 44 19.88 23.82 18.80
CA GLN A 44 20.80 24.86 18.33
C GLN A 44 20.87 24.94 16.79
N ALA A 45 20.75 23.80 16.10
CA ALA A 45 20.87 23.74 14.65
C ALA A 45 19.59 24.13 13.90
N ARG A 46 18.42 24.02 14.53
CA ARG A 46 17.12 24.28 13.89
C ARG A 46 16.92 25.77 13.59
N PRO A 47 16.74 26.16 12.31
CA PRO A 47 16.26 27.51 11.99
C PRO A 47 14.84 27.71 12.55
N SER A 48 14.57 28.91 13.06
CA SER A 48 13.26 29.31 13.57
C SER A 48 12.64 30.48 12.81
N GLU A 49 13.42 31.17 11.99
CA GLU A 49 12.94 32.26 11.13
C GLU A 49 12.01 31.71 10.05
N THR A 50 10.83 32.31 9.95
CA THR A 50 9.86 31.97 8.91
C THR A 50 10.12 32.80 7.65
N SER A 51 9.87 32.22 6.47
CA SER A 51 9.96 32.93 5.19
C SER A 51 8.74 33.81 4.90
N CYS A 52 7.75 33.81 5.79
CA CYS A 52 6.52 34.58 5.69
C CYS A 52 6.13 35.12 7.07
N ASN A 53 5.58 36.34 7.08
CA ASN A 53 5.08 37.03 8.28
C ASN A 53 3.56 37.23 8.28
N GLN A 54 2.83 36.71 7.28
CA GLN A 54 1.38 36.82 7.21
C GLN A 54 0.71 35.82 8.16
N PRO A 55 -0.47 36.14 8.73
CA PRO A 55 -1.17 35.27 9.68
C PRO A 55 -1.55 33.89 9.11
N ASP A 56 -1.73 33.80 7.80
CA ASP A 56 -2.09 32.59 7.06
C ASP A 56 -0.88 31.82 6.53
N ALA A 57 0.34 32.17 6.99
CA ALA A 57 1.60 31.60 6.54
C ALA A 57 1.83 31.70 5.01
N CYS A 58 1.30 32.75 4.37
CA CYS A 58 1.36 32.96 2.92
C CYS A 58 0.78 31.77 2.16
N ALA A 59 -0.30 31.18 2.70
CA ALA A 59 -1.01 30.09 2.08
C ALA A 59 -1.47 30.48 0.67
N ARG A 60 -1.30 29.56 -0.28
CA ARG A 60 -1.84 29.75 -1.62
C ARG A 60 -3.35 29.50 -1.60
N PRO A 61 -4.18 30.34 -2.25
CA PRO A 61 -5.61 30.06 -2.41
C PRO A 61 -5.84 28.72 -3.11
N SER A 62 -6.79 27.93 -2.59
CA SER A 62 -7.21 26.65 -3.14
C SER A 62 -8.71 26.47 -2.91
N ASP A 63 -9.44 26.14 -3.98
CA ASP A 63 -10.86 25.84 -3.88
C ASP A 63 -11.13 24.48 -3.19
N LEU A 64 -10.18 23.54 -3.26
CA LEU A 64 -10.25 22.31 -2.45
C LEU A 64 -10.19 22.63 -0.97
N HIS A 65 -9.26 23.51 -0.56
CA HIS A 65 -9.15 23.94 0.83
C HIS A 65 -10.39 24.72 1.29
N ALA A 66 -10.94 25.57 0.42
CA ALA A 66 -12.17 26.32 0.68
C ALA A 66 -13.39 25.44 0.97
N LEU A 67 -13.42 24.19 0.48
CA LEU A 67 -14.48 23.21 0.82
C LEU A 67 -14.61 23.00 2.33
N ALA A 68 -13.52 23.12 3.09
CA ALA A 68 -13.59 22.99 4.55
C ALA A 68 -14.40 24.11 5.19
N GLY A 69 -14.13 25.36 4.79
CA GLY A 69 -14.90 26.51 5.28
C GLY A 69 -16.39 26.36 4.99
N LYS A 70 -16.72 25.89 3.78
CA LYS A 70 -18.09 25.60 3.37
C LYS A 70 -18.72 24.47 4.22
N ALA A 71 -18.02 23.35 4.38
CA ALA A 71 -18.48 22.21 5.17
C ALA A 71 -18.80 22.61 6.62
N PHE A 72 -17.89 23.35 7.27
CA PHE A 72 -18.08 23.78 8.66
C PHE A 72 -19.19 24.83 8.81
N ALA A 73 -19.34 25.75 7.84
CA ALA A 73 -20.43 26.73 7.86
C ALA A 73 -21.81 26.10 7.69
N GLU A 74 -21.91 25.02 6.92
CA GLU A 74 -23.15 24.29 6.65
C GLU A 74 -23.46 23.20 7.70
N SER A 75 -22.51 22.90 8.59
CA SER A 75 -22.63 21.84 9.59
C SER A 75 -23.28 22.30 10.89
N THR A 76 -24.07 21.41 11.49
CA THR A 76 -24.49 21.50 12.90
C THR A 76 -24.14 20.18 13.62
N PRO A 77 -24.14 20.14 14.96
CA PRO A 77 -23.88 18.89 15.70
C PRO A 77 -24.80 17.72 15.30
N ASP A 78 -26.08 18.01 15.04
CA ASP A 78 -27.09 16.99 14.69
C ASP A 78 -27.20 16.73 13.17
N ALA A 79 -26.66 17.62 12.35
CA ALA A 79 -26.64 17.50 10.90
C ALA A 79 -25.26 17.92 10.35
N PRO A 80 -24.24 17.07 10.49
CA PRO A 80 -22.92 17.35 9.93
C PRO A 80 -22.96 17.31 8.40
N ARG A 81 -22.19 18.18 7.77
CA ARG A 81 -22.01 18.28 6.32
C ARG A 81 -20.55 18.11 5.97
N HIS A 82 -20.30 17.32 4.93
CA HIS A 82 -18.97 17.09 4.40
C HIS A 82 -18.96 17.23 2.89
N TYR A 83 -17.79 17.52 2.35
CA TYR A 83 -17.51 17.40 0.92
C TYR A 83 -16.44 16.32 0.74
N THR A 84 -16.68 15.43 -0.22
CA THR A 84 -15.81 14.27 -0.43
C THR A 84 -15.43 14.12 -1.89
N LEU A 85 -14.20 13.67 -2.16
CA LEU A 85 -13.70 13.46 -3.50
C LEU A 85 -12.91 12.15 -3.56
N LEU A 86 -13.34 11.23 -4.43
CA LEU A 86 -12.61 10.00 -4.72
C LEU A 86 -11.39 10.31 -5.60
N LEU A 87 -10.21 9.99 -5.10
CA LEU A 87 -8.94 10.17 -5.80
C LEU A 87 -8.51 8.83 -6.40
N ASP A 88 -9.04 8.55 -7.60
CA ASP A 88 -8.81 7.29 -8.31
C ASP A 88 -7.49 7.28 -9.10
N ARG A 89 -7.16 8.39 -9.77
CA ARG A 89 -5.92 8.53 -10.57
C ARG A 89 -4.73 8.87 -9.69
N GLY A 90 -3.57 8.26 -9.95
CA GLY A 90 -2.34 8.51 -9.19
C GLY A 90 -1.89 9.96 -9.28
N SER A 91 -1.79 10.50 -10.49
CA SER A 91 -1.38 11.91 -10.68
C SER A 91 -2.30 12.90 -9.95
N ASP A 92 -3.63 12.77 -10.09
CA ASP A 92 -4.60 13.64 -9.39
C ASP A 92 -4.44 13.55 -7.87
N ALA A 93 -4.22 12.34 -7.33
CA ALA A 93 -4.02 12.12 -5.90
C ALA A 93 -2.73 12.77 -5.36
N LEU A 94 -1.67 12.84 -6.16
CA LEU A 94 -0.43 13.56 -5.80
C LEU A 94 -0.66 15.07 -5.81
N LEU A 95 -1.21 15.59 -6.91
CA LEU A 95 -1.37 17.03 -7.09
C LEU A 95 -2.36 17.64 -6.10
N ALA A 96 -3.45 16.92 -5.76
CA ALA A 96 -4.36 17.33 -4.68
C ALA A 96 -3.64 17.44 -3.32
N ARG A 97 -2.69 16.55 -3.01
CA ARG A 97 -1.88 16.66 -1.78
C ARG A 97 -0.98 17.89 -1.81
N ILE A 98 -0.33 18.17 -2.93
CA ILE A 98 0.55 19.33 -3.07
C ILE A 98 -0.26 20.63 -2.96
N ASP A 99 -1.41 20.70 -3.61
CA ASP A 99 -2.34 21.84 -3.51
C ASP A 99 -2.72 22.11 -2.05
N LEU A 100 -3.18 21.08 -1.31
CA LEU A 100 -3.53 21.21 0.10
C LEU A 100 -2.33 21.54 1.00
N ILE A 101 -1.14 20.99 0.70
CA ILE A 101 0.07 21.35 1.44
C ILE A 101 0.37 22.83 1.21
N ARG A 102 0.32 23.34 -0.03
CA ARG A 102 0.59 24.75 -0.37
C ARG A 102 -0.47 25.71 0.19
N SER A 103 -1.71 25.26 0.34
CA SER A 103 -2.81 26.06 0.89
C SER A 103 -2.93 25.98 2.42
N ALA A 104 -2.16 25.12 3.10
CA ALA A 104 -2.22 24.98 4.54
C ALA A 104 -1.86 26.29 5.26
N THR A 105 -2.66 26.68 6.25
CA THR A 105 -2.53 27.96 6.97
C THR A 105 -1.94 27.81 8.36
N THR A 106 -2.16 26.68 9.03
CA THR A 106 -1.82 26.47 10.45
C THR A 106 -1.03 25.19 10.68
N SER A 107 -1.45 24.06 10.11
CA SER A 107 -0.85 22.76 10.42
C SER A 107 -1.01 21.70 9.33
N ILE A 108 -0.04 20.81 9.28
CA ILE A 108 -0.05 19.60 8.46
C ILE A 108 0.40 18.43 9.33
N ASP A 109 -0.44 17.41 9.43
CA ASP A 109 -0.15 16.15 10.12
C ASP A 109 -0.19 15.00 9.10
N LEU A 110 0.97 14.40 8.83
CA LEU A 110 1.12 13.30 7.87
C LEU A 110 1.51 12.01 8.59
N GLN A 111 0.74 10.96 8.36
CA GLN A 111 0.95 9.62 8.88
C GLN A 111 0.94 8.62 7.72
N THR A 112 1.97 7.78 7.59
CA THR A 112 2.05 6.79 6.49
C THR A 112 2.85 5.54 6.86
N TYR A 113 2.58 4.43 6.17
CA TYR A 113 3.36 3.20 6.27
C TYR A 113 4.67 3.30 5.48
N ILE A 114 4.59 3.65 4.19
CA ILE A 114 5.75 3.80 3.30
C ILE A 114 5.97 5.29 2.99
N PHE A 115 7.22 5.70 3.11
CA PHE A 115 7.72 6.99 2.61
C PHE A 115 9.10 6.73 1.98
N ASP A 116 9.16 6.73 0.65
CA ASP A 116 10.39 6.48 -0.09
C ASP A 116 11.17 7.78 -0.43
N GLU A 117 12.43 7.63 -0.80
CA GLU A 117 13.31 8.72 -1.25
C GLU A 117 13.44 8.76 -2.77
N ASP A 118 12.33 8.51 -3.47
CA ASP A 118 12.16 8.63 -4.92
C ASP A 118 11.57 9.99 -5.32
N ASP A 119 11.16 10.18 -6.57
CA ASP A 119 10.78 11.51 -7.07
C ASP A 119 9.50 12.02 -6.39
N ALA A 120 8.46 11.18 -6.28
CA ALA A 120 7.20 11.54 -5.63
C ALA A 120 7.38 11.79 -4.13
N GLY A 121 8.11 10.90 -3.43
CA GLY A 121 8.39 11.06 -2.00
C GLY A 121 9.19 12.34 -1.71
N ARG A 122 10.20 12.64 -2.52
CA ARG A 122 10.98 13.89 -2.38
C ARG A 122 10.16 15.12 -2.69
N PHE A 123 9.31 15.08 -3.72
CA PHE A 123 8.47 16.23 -4.05
C PHE A 123 7.56 16.59 -2.87
N VAL A 124 6.88 15.61 -2.28
CA VAL A 124 6.06 15.84 -1.09
C VAL A 124 6.92 16.33 0.09
N LEU A 125 8.10 15.73 0.31
CA LEU A 125 8.98 16.15 1.41
C LEU A 125 9.44 17.61 1.27
N ASP A 126 9.80 18.03 0.06
CA ASP A 126 10.20 19.40 -0.23
C ASP A 126 9.06 20.39 0.04
N GLU A 127 7.83 20.05 -0.34
CA GLU A 127 6.63 20.87 -0.11
C GLU A 127 6.26 20.94 1.38
N LEU A 128 6.43 19.86 2.14
CA LEU A 128 6.29 19.87 3.61
C LEU A 128 7.34 20.73 4.30
N ILE A 129 8.59 20.71 3.82
CA ILE A 129 9.65 21.57 4.36
C ILE A 129 9.38 23.03 4.02
N ALA A 130 8.94 23.31 2.80
CA ALA A 130 8.51 24.64 2.40
C ALA A 130 7.37 25.13 3.30
N ALA A 131 6.41 24.26 3.63
CA ALA A 131 5.35 24.53 4.59
C ALA A 131 5.86 24.90 5.98
N ALA A 132 6.79 24.11 6.52
CA ALA A 132 7.39 24.41 7.81
C ALA A 132 8.10 25.78 7.81
N ARG A 133 8.84 26.08 6.73
CA ARG A 133 9.59 27.34 6.59
C ARG A 133 8.69 28.56 6.48
N ARG A 134 7.51 28.46 5.86
CA ARG A 134 6.57 29.61 5.79
C ARG A 134 5.77 29.84 7.07
N GLY A 135 5.82 28.93 8.05
CA GLY A 135 5.19 29.11 9.36
C GLY A 135 4.22 28.01 9.79
N VAL A 136 3.94 27.03 8.93
CA VAL A 136 2.98 25.95 9.23
C VAL A 136 3.62 24.90 10.12
N ARG A 137 2.88 24.44 11.14
CA ARG A 137 3.31 23.32 12.00
C ARG A 137 3.19 22.01 11.24
N VAL A 138 4.31 21.33 10.99
CA VAL A 138 4.36 20.06 10.26
C VAL A 138 4.77 18.92 11.19
N ARG A 139 3.94 17.87 11.27
CA ARG A 139 4.24 16.62 11.99
C ARG A 139 4.23 15.45 11.02
N LEU A 140 5.37 14.77 10.88
CA LEU A 140 5.55 13.61 10.01
C LEU A 140 5.75 12.35 10.86
N LEU A 141 4.83 11.38 10.74
CA LEU A 141 4.89 10.08 11.40
C LEU A 141 5.00 8.96 10.36
N MET A 142 6.08 8.20 10.42
CA MET A 142 6.34 7.08 9.50
C MET A 142 6.53 5.77 10.24
N ASP A 143 6.17 4.66 9.60
CA ASP A 143 6.43 3.33 10.11
C ASP A 143 7.89 2.91 9.86
N GLN A 144 8.60 2.41 10.88
CA GLN A 144 10.03 2.05 10.79
C GLN A 144 10.39 1.13 9.60
N LEU A 145 9.58 0.11 9.30
CA LEU A 145 9.98 -0.89 8.30
C LEU A 145 10.05 -0.32 6.88
N SER A 146 9.36 0.79 6.63
CA SER A 146 9.25 1.39 5.31
C SER A 146 9.46 2.91 5.33
N ALA A 147 10.16 3.42 6.35
CA ALA A 147 10.62 4.81 6.42
C ALA A 147 11.80 5.08 5.46
N LEU A 148 12.19 6.36 5.40
CA LEU A 148 13.25 6.90 4.53
C LEU A 148 14.54 6.07 4.49
N LYS A 149 15.16 6.04 3.30
CA LYS A 149 16.25 5.12 2.90
C LYS A 149 17.51 5.46 3.66
N ARG A 150 17.79 6.72 3.99
CA ARG A 150 19.08 7.16 4.54
C ARG A 150 18.95 7.67 5.97
N VAL A 151 19.85 7.19 6.83
CA VAL A 151 20.02 7.74 8.19
C VAL A 151 20.38 9.22 8.12
N ASP A 152 21.16 9.65 7.11
CA ASP A 152 21.49 11.06 6.90
C ASP A 152 20.26 11.92 6.58
N THR A 153 19.29 11.40 5.81
CA THR A 153 18.04 12.11 5.54
C THR A 153 17.23 12.29 6.82
N LEU A 154 17.09 11.25 7.64
CA LEU A 154 16.42 11.36 8.95
C LEU A 154 17.15 12.30 9.92
N ALA A 155 18.49 12.28 9.91
CA ALA A 155 19.31 13.20 10.69
C ALA A 155 19.16 14.66 10.24
N ALA A 156 19.03 14.91 8.93
CA ALA A 156 18.74 16.25 8.39
C ALA A 156 17.34 16.71 8.79
N LEU A 157 16.33 15.84 8.69
CA LEU A 157 14.95 16.15 9.11
C LEU A 157 14.84 16.45 10.61
N ALA A 158 15.71 15.86 11.43
CA ALA A 158 15.78 16.22 12.84
C ALA A 158 16.06 17.72 13.05
N GLY A 159 16.82 18.38 12.16
CA GLY A 159 17.24 19.77 12.31
C GLY A 159 16.76 20.73 11.22
N VAL A 160 15.84 20.33 10.34
CA VAL A 160 15.51 21.10 9.13
C VAL A 160 14.80 22.43 9.42
N HIS A 161 13.90 22.47 10.40
CA HIS A 161 13.17 23.68 10.81
C HIS A 161 12.49 23.49 12.18
N ALA A 162 12.30 24.57 12.94
CA ALA A 162 11.61 24.54 14.23
C ALA A 162 10.13 24.12 14.13
N ASN A 163 9.47 24.44 13.02
CA ASN A 163 8.07 24.08 12.76
C ASN A 163 7.88 22.66 12.22
N MET A 164 8.96 21.89 11.99
CA MET A 164 8.86 20.51 11.49
C MET A 164 9.34 19.51 12.54
N GLN A 165 8.52 18.48 12.79
CA GLN A 165 8.86 17.37 13.66
C GLN A 165 8.65 16.04 12.94
N THR A 166 9.60 15.12 13.10
CA THR A 166 9.53 13.79 12.49
C THR A 166 9.64 12.71 13.56
N ARG A 167 8.75 11.72 13.51
CA ARG A 167 8.75 10.55 14.41
C ARG A 167 8.68 9.25 13.62
N ILE A 168 9.29 8.21 14.18
CA ILE A 168 9.19 6.84 13.69
C ILE A 168 8.35 6.02 14.65
N TYR A 169 7.32 5.37 14.11
CA TYR A 169 6.45 4.47 14.86
C TYR A 169 7.05 3.07 15.00
N ASN A 170 6.97 2.56 16.22
CA ASN A 170 7.40 1.24 16.66
C ASN A 170 8.81 0.83 16.15
N PRO A 171 9.87 1.60 16.46
CA PRO A 171 11.23 1.28 16.05
C PRO A 171 11.75 0.05 16.80
N VAL A 172 11.82 -1.08 16.10
CA VAL A 172 12.42 -2.33 16.55
C VAL A 172 13.93 -2.12 16.75
N LEU A 173 14.45 -2.61 17.88
CA LEU A 173 15.82 -2.35 18.35
C LEU A 173 16.15 -0.85 18.57
N GLY A 174 15.14 0.05 18.58
CA GLY A 174 15.35 1.49 18.77
C GLY A 174 16.12 2.16 17.64
N ARG A 175 16.09 1.60 16.42
CA ARG A 175 16.82 2.12 15.25
C ARG A 175 15.86 2.70 14.22
N ALA A 176 16.37 3.55 13.34
CA ALA A 176 15.66 3.93 12.14
C ALA A 176 15.72 2.82 11.09
N ARG A 177 16.94 2.36 10.75
CA ARG A 177 17.14 1.35 9.70
C ARG A 177 17.36 -0.04 10.27
N MET A 178 16.67 -1.02 9.67
CA MET A 178 16.90 -2.42 9.94
C MET A 178 17.97 -3.00 9.02
N THR A 179 19.08 -3.48 9.58
CA THR A 179 20.09 -4.27 8.85
C THR A 179 19.74 -5.75 8.90
N TYR A 180 20.29 -6.59 8.01
CA TYR A 180 20.03 -8.03 8.07
C TYR A 180 20.36 -8.68 9.42
N PRO A 181 21.54 -8.46 10.03
CA PRO A 181 21.80 -9.01 11.35
C PRO A 181 20.82 -8.48 12.40
N GLY A 182 20.45 -7.19 12.30
CA GLY A 182 19.42 -6.59 13.14
C GLY A 182 18.07 -7.27 12.98
N TYR A 183 17.69 -7.61 11.75
CA TYR A 183 16.46 -8.32 11.44
C TYR A 183 16.44 -9.73 12.05
N VAL A 184 17.52 -10.49 11.93
CA VAL A 184 17.65 -11.83 12.55
C VAL A 184 17.51 -11.74 14.07
N VAL A 185 18.18 -10.77 14.70
CA VAL A 185 18.05 -10.53 16.15
C VAL A 185 16.62 -10.13 16.50
N ALA A 186 16.01 -9.20 15.75
CA ALA A 186 14.65 -8.75 15.95
C ALA A 186 13.63 -9.90 15.81
N ALA A 187 13.82 -10.79 14.84
CA ALA A 187 12.99 -11.96 14.65
C ALA A 187 13.11 -12.93 15.84
N ALA A 188 14.30 -13.09 16.41
CA ALA A 188 14.54 -13.97 17.56
C ALA A 188 14.05 -13.39 18.89
N CYS A 189 14.39 -12.13 19.22
CA CYS A 189 14.09 -11.53 20.53
C CYS A 189 12.72 -10.86 20.61
N CYS A 190 12.24 -10.37 19.47
CA CYS A 190 11.35 -9.23 19.43
C CYS A 190 10.23 -9.42 18.38
N TRP A 191 9.90 -10.68 18.08
CA TRP A 191 8.97 -11.09 17.02
C TRP A 191 7.63 -10.35 17.04
N ARG A 192 7.01 -10.22 18.22
CA ARG A 192 5.74 -9.50 18.39
C ARG A 192 5.85 -8.03 17.99
N ARG A 193 6.96 -7.37 18.33
CA ARG A 193 7.20 -5.96 18.01
C ARG A 193 7.49 -5.78 16.53
N LEU A 194 8.24 -6.71 15.94
CA LEU A 194 8.55 -6.72 14.51
C LEU A 194 7.29 -6.84 13.65
N ASN A 195 6.32 -7.67 14.07
CA ASN A 195 5.12 -7.92 13.28
C ASN A 195 4.03 -6.82 13.38
N ARG A 196 4.00 -6.03 14.46
CA ARG A 196 3.00 -4.96 14.65
C ARG A 196 3.42 -3.68 13.94
N ARG A 197 2.75 -3.33 12.84
CA ARG A 197 3.06 -2.13 12.05
C ARG A 197 1.89 -1.16 12.01
N MET A 198 2.20 0.12 11.81
CA MET A 198 1.22 1.16 11.55
C MET A 198 0.91 1.16 10.05
N HIS A 199 -0.29 0.71 9.68
CA HIS A 199 -0.70 0.60 8.28
C HIS A 199 -1.75 1.65 7.87
N THR A 200 -2.05 2.59 8.77
CA THR A 200 -2.88 3.79 8.55
C THR A 200 -2.16 4.81 7.67
N LYS A 201 -2.92 5.50 6.80
CA LYS A 201 -2.42 6.58 5.93
C LYS A 201 -3.34 7.78 6.07
N LEU A 202 -2.78 8.94 6.44
CA LEU A 202 -3.53 10.18 6.65
C LEU A 202 -2.64 11.38 6.32
N LEU A 203 -3.16 12.29 5.51
CA LEU A 203 -2.71 13.68 5.43
C LEU A 203 -3.84 14.55 5.98
N LEU A 204 -3.60 15.25 7.08
CA LEU A 204 -4.56 16.15 7.70
C LEU A 204 -4.03 17.59 7.62
N VAL A 205 -4.81 18.49 7.05
CA VAL A 205 -4.48 19.90 6.87
C VAL A 205 -5.44 20.76 7.67
N ASP A 206 -4.87 21.66 8.48
CA ASP A 206 -5.56 22.65 9.32
C ASP A 206 -6.63 22.08 10.26
N GLY A 207 -6.57 20.77 10.55
CA GLY A 207 -7.60 20.07 11.32
C GLY A 207 -8.99 20.07 10.66
N ALA A 208 -9.04 20.33 9.34
CA ALA A 208 -10.28 20.62 8.61
C ALA A 208 -10.43 19.82 7.30
N LEU A 209 -9.32 19.38 6.69
CA LEU A 209 -9.30 18.51 5.51
C LEU A 209 -8.41 17.28 5.74
N GLY A 210 -8.90 16.11 5.35
CA GLY A 210 -8.15 14.86 5.40
C GLY A 210 -8.09 14.17 4.05
N ILE A 211 -6.93 13.61 3.69
CA ILE A 211 -6.79 12.59 2.64
C ILE A 211 -6.40 11.28 3.30
N THR A 212 -7.19 10.22 3.08
CA THR A 212 -6.92 8.87 3.60
C THR A 212 -7.34 7.81 2.60
N GLY A 213 -6.72 6.64 2.65
CA GLY A 213 -6.93 5.57 1.67
C GLY A 213 -5.76 4.61 1.60
N GLY A 214 -5.54 4.01 0.44
CA GLY A 214 -4.51 2.99 0.26
C GLY A 214 -3.13 3.52 -0.13
N ARG A 215 -3.01 4.77 -0.63
CA ARG A 215 -1.75 5.26 -1.22
C ARG A 215 -0.70 5.62 -0.15
N ASN A 216 0.54 5.21 -0.42
CA ASN A 216 1.73 5.65 0.31
C ASN A 216 2.49 6.74 -0.46
N TYR A 217 3.67 7.15 0.02
CA TYR A 217 4.53 8.15 -0.63
C TYR A 217 5.70 7.47 -1.36
N GLU A 218 5.45 6.97 -2.57
CA GLU A 218 6.39 6.25 -3.48
C GLU A 218 5.87 6.33 -4.93
N ASP A 219 6.75 6.34 -5.93
CA ASP A 219 6.47 6.62 -7.37
C ASP A 219 5.34 5.72 -7.94
N ASP A 220 5.34 4.43 -7.61
CA ASP A 220 4.35 3.44 -8.07
C ASP A 220 2.92 3.79 -7.66
N TYR A 221 2.73 4.65 -6.64
CA TYR A 221 1.41 5.13 -6.19
C TYR A 221 0.95 6.40 -6.91
N TYR A 222 1.73 6.98 -7.81
CA TYR A 222 1.37 8.26 -8.43
C TYR A 222 1.54 8.28 -9.94
N ASP A 223 1.53 7.10 -10.57
CA ASP A 223 1.71 6.92 -12.01
C ASP A 223 3.09 7.40 -12.48
N TRP A 224 4.12 7.30 -11.63
CA TRP A 224 5.48 7.84 -11.86
C TRP A 224 6.54 6.76 -12.05
N ASP A 225 6.17 5.48 -12.04
CA ASP A 225 7.08 4.38 -12.37
C ASP A 225 6.85 3.89 -13.81
N ALA A 226 7.92 3.60 -14.54
CA ALA A 226 7.83 3.22 -15.96
C ALA A 226 7.46 1.74 -16.16
N GLU A 227 7.57 0.91 -15.12
CA GLU A 227 7.37 -0.54 -15.19
C GLU A 227 6.12 -1.00 -14.49
N TYR A 228 5.82 -0.47 -13.30
CA TYR A 228 4.77 -0.99 -12.42
C TYR A 228 4.09 0.13 -11.62
N ASN A 229 2.78 0.28 -11.77
CA ASN A 229 1.99 1.24 -10.99
C ASN A 229 0.81 0.58 -10.27
N PHE A 230 0.37 1.21 -9.19
CA PHE A 230 -0.77 0.77 -8.41
C PHE A 230 -2.07 1.43 -8.86
N ARG A 231 -3.06 0.58 -9.15
CA ARG A 231 -4.47 0.96 -9.06
C ARG A 231 -4.87 0.96 -7.59
N ASP A 232 -4.79 2.14 -6.99
CA ASP A 232 -5.17 2.38 -5.60
C ASP A 232 -6.16 3.56 -5.53
N ARG A 233 -6.63 3.88 -4.33
CA ARG A 233 -7.64 4.90 -4.11
C ARG A 233 -7.48 5.58 -2.77
N ASP A 234 -7.64 6.89 -2.80
CA ASP A 234 -7.85 7.71 -1.61
C ASP A 234 -9.17 8.45 -1.66
N LEU A 235 -9.51 9.04 -0.53
CA LEU A 235 -10.66 9.89 -0.33
C LEU A 235 -10.19 11.19 0.33
N LEU A 236 -10.46 12.32 -0.34
CA LEU A 236 -10.38 13.64 0.28
C LEU A 236 -11.71 13.91 0.98
N ILE A 237 -11.62 14.43 2.21
CA ILE A 237 -12.76 14.73 3.08
C ILE A 237 -12.54 16.12 3.67
N ALA A 238 -13.49 17.02 3.44
CA ALA A 238 -13.55 18.33 4.05
C ALA A 238 -14.77 18.39 4.99
N GLY A 239 -14.56 18.72 6.26
CA GLY A 239 -15.64 18.91 7.24
C GLY A 239 -15.36 18.36 8.64
N PRO A 240 -16.39 18.32 9.52
CA PRO A 240 -16.24 17.99 10.95
C PRO A 240 -15.46 16.72 11.29
N THR A 241 -15.54 15.66 10.48
CA THR A 241 -14.81 14.39 10.68
C THR A 241 -13.29 14.57 10.72
N ALA A 242 -12.74 15.65 10.16
CA ALA A 242 -11.33 15.99 10.29
C ALA A 242 -10.85 16.10 11.75
N ARG A 243 -11.76 16.43 12.69
CA ARG A 243 -11.46 16.44 14.14
C ARG A 243 -11.18 15.04 14.68
N GLU A 244 -11.93 14.03 14.23
CA GLU A 244 -11.73 12.63 14.62
C GLU A 244 -10.44 12.07 14.03
N MET A 245 -10.12 12.46 12.79
CA MET A 245 -8.83 12.16 12.15
C MET A 245 -7.66 12.75 12.95
N GLY A 246 -7.77 14.01 13.36
CA GLY A 246 -6.77 14.68 14.21
C GLY A 246 -6.61 14.00 15.56
N ALA A 247 -7.71 13.66 16.24
CA ALA A 247 -7.67 12.92 17.49
C ALA A 247 -7.01 11.54 17.33
N SER A 248 -7.24 10.86 16.20
CA SER A 248 -6.56 9.61 15.87
C SER A 248 -5.06 9.81 15.68
N PHE A 249 -4.66 10.79 14.87
CA PHE A 249 -3.25 11.14 14.69
C PHE A 249 -2.57 11.43 16.03
N ASP A 250 -3.20 12.23 16.90
CA ASP A 250 -2.64 12.58 18.21
C ASP A 250 -2.44 11.38 19.13
N ARG A 251 -3.36 10.39 19.09
CA ARG A 251 -3.15 9.13 19.83
C ARG A 251 -1.88 8.42 19.38
N TYR A 252 -1.62 8.36 18.08
CA TYR A 252 -0.38 7.76 17.56
C TYR A 252 0.83 8.62 17.86
N TRP A 253 0.74 9.93 17.60
CA TRP A 253 1.83 10.87 17.80
C TRP A 253 2.35 10.83 19.23
N ASN A 254 1.45 10.82 20.21
CA ASN A 254 1.79 10.85 21.63
C ASN A 254 2.02 9.47 22.26
N ASP A 255 1.82 8.37 21.51
CA ASP A 255 2.10 7.04 22.01
C ASP A 255 3.61 6.81 22.17
N ARG A 256 4.01 6.09 23.25
CA ARG A 256 5.42 5.75 23.52
C ARG A 256 6.14 5.00 22.40
N ARG A 257 5.41 4.43 21.44
CA ARG A 257 5.98 3.75 20.26
C ARG A 257 6.41 4.74 19.19
N SER A 258 5.94 5.99 19.23
CA SER A 258 6.34 7.05 18.31
C SER A 258 7.54 7.80 18.86
N VAL A 259 8.71 7.52 18.29
CA VAL A 259 10.00 8.02 18.80
C VAL A 259 10.51 9.13 17.87
N PRO A 260 10.93 10.30 18.39
CA PRO A 260 11.63 11.32 17.61
C PRO A 260 12.82 10.73 16.84
N VAL A 261 13.01 11.15 15.60
CA VAL A 261 14.06 10.59 14.74
C VAL A 261 15.45 10.72 15.36
N GLU A 262 15.72 11.83 16.04
CA GLU A 262 16.98 12.14 16.73
C GLU A 262 17.27 11.19 17.90
N HIS A 263 16.25 10.55 18.48
CA HIS A 263 16.38 9.62 19.60
C HIS A 263 16.60 8.16 19.17
N LEU A 264 16.60 7.88 17.87
CA LEU A 264 16.93 6.56 17.33
C LEU A 264 18.44 6.31 17.41
N VAL A 265 18.85 5.09 17.76
CA VAL A 265 20.25 4.78 18.10
C VAL A 265 21.23 5.08 16.96
N ASP A 266 20.87 4.77 15.72
CA ASP A 266 21.67 5.02 14.52
C ASP A 266 21.69 6.50 14.12
N VAL A 267 20.55 7.19 14.20
CA VAL A 267 20.44 8.63 13.91
C VAL A 267 21.16 9.47 14.98
N GLY A 268 20.87 9.24 16.26
CA GLY A 268 21.47 9.96 17.37
C GLY A 268 22.99 9.81 17.43
N ARG A 269 23.53 8.61 17.17
CA ARG A 269 24.99 8.42 17.05
C ARG A 269 25.58 9.17 15.85
N ARG A 270 24.85 9.23 14.74
CA ARG A 270 25.25 10.01 13.55
C ARG A 270 25.26 11.52 13.86
N LEU A 271 24.28 12.02 14.60
CA LEU A 271 24.22 13.42 15.04
C LEU A 271 25.38 13.77 15.98
N LEU A 272 25.63 12.95 17.02
CA LEU A 272 26.72 13.19 17.96
C LEU A 272 28.11 13.19 17.32
N ARG A 273 28.30 12.40 16.25
CA ARG A 273 29.60 12.30 15.57
C ARG A 273 29.90 13.47 14.64
N THR A 274 28.86 14.05 14.03
CA THR A 274 29.02 14.84 12.79
C THR A 274 28.06 16.02 12.68
N GLY A 275 27.26 16.30 13.71
CA GLY A 275 26.24 17.35 13.70
C GLY A 275 25.02 17.01 12.84
N VAL A 276 24.09 17.98 12.76
CA VAL A 276 22.97 17.96 11.83
C VAL A 276 23.51 18.15 10.41
N PRO A 277 23.35 17.18 9.49
CA PRO A 277 23.73 17.37 8.11
C PRO A 277 22.72 18.27 7.38
N ALA A 278 23.18 18.96 6.33
CA ALA A 278 22.28 19.57 5.37
C ALA A 278 21.40 18.49 4.71
N LEU A 279 20.15 18.82 4.40
CA LEU A 279 19.30 17.92 3.63
C LEU A 279 19.88 17.78 2.22
N ARG A 280 20.07 16.54 1.79
CA ARG A 280 20.66 16.24 0.48
C ARG A 280 19.65 16.63 -0.62
N THR A 281 20.00 17.63 -1.42
CA THR A 281 19.29 17.99 -2.65
C THR A 281 19.78 17.13 -3.78
N ASP A 282 19.32 15.88 -3.81
CA ASP A 282 19.56 15.03 -4.97
C ASP A 282 18.79 15.57 -6.18
N SER A 283 19.36 15.38 -7.38
CA SER A 283 18.59 15.55 -8.60
C SER A 283 17.43 14.55 -8.62
N PHE A 284 16.25 15.04 -9.02
CA PHE A 284 15.13 14.18 -9.42
C PHE A 284 15.58 13.30 -10.59
N GLU A 285 15.06 12.08 -10.64
CA GLU A 285 15.36 11.16 -11.74
C GLU A 285 14.73 11.63 -13.05
N GLU A 286 13.55 12.24 -12.97
CA GLU A 286 12.84 12.88 -14.08
C GLU A 286 12.49 14.36 -13.77
N PRO A 287 13.45 15.31 -13.87
CA PRO A 287 13.22 16.71 -13.53
C PRO A 287 12.13 17.39 -14.37
N ALA A 288 11.99 17.02 -15.65
CA ALA A 288 10.97 17.58 -16.53
C ALA A 288 9.54 17.25 -16.06
N ARG A 289 9.34 16.03 -15.54
CA ARG A 289 8.07 15.59 -14.95
C ARG A 289 7.72 16.42 -13.71
N LEU A 290 8.71 16.69 -12.85
CA LEU A 290 8.51 17.55 -11.69
C LEU A 290 8.11 18.97 -12.09
N VAL A 291 8.76 19.54 -13.12
CA VAL A 291 8.41 20.88 -13.63
C VAL A 291 6.97 20.90 -14.14
N ALA A 292 6.57 19.89 -14.93
CA ALA A 292 5.20 19.75 -15.41
C ALA A 292 4.18 19.59 -14.27
N ALA A 293 4.49 18.77 -13.26
CA ALA A 293 3.63 18.57 -12.09
C ALA A 293 3.47 19.86 -11.27
N LYS A 294 4.55 20.63 -11.07
CA LYS A 294 4.49 21.94 -10.41
C LYS A 294 3.62 22.92 -11.20
N ALA A 295 3.83 23.01 -12.51
CA ALA A 295 3.02 23.86 -13.38
C ALA A 295 1.53 23.47 -13.35
N ALA A 296 1.22 22.17 -13.36
CA ALA A 296 -0.16 21.68 -13.27
C ALA A 296 -0.81 22.04 -11.92
N VAL A 297 -0.10 21.89 -10.80
CA VAL A 297 -0.63 22.35 -9.50
C VAL A 297 -0.76 23.86 -9.46
N ASP A 298 0.11 24.62 -10.12
CA ASP A 298 0.07 26.08 -10.19
C ASP A 298 -1.02 26.65 -11.12
N ASP A 299 -1.62 25.81 -11.95
CA ASP A 299 -2.77 26.15 -12.78
C ASP A 299 -4.09 25.98 -12.00
N PRO A 300 -4.84 27.07 -11.70
CA PRO A 300 -6.16 26.97 -11.07
C PRO A 300 -7.13 26.08 -11.86
N ALA A 301 -7.01 26.04 -13.19
CA ALA A 301 -7.87 25.23 -14.04
C ALA A 301 -7.73 23.73 -13.76
N PHE A 302 -6.60 23.27 -13.22
CA PHE A 302 -6.43 21.88 -12.81
C PHE A 302 -7.48 21.49 -11.76
N VAL A 303 -7.58 22.26 -10.67
CA VAL A 303 -8.54 21.98 -9.60
C VAL A 303 -9.97 22.09 -10.12
N ASP A 304 -10.28 23.17 -10.86
CA ASP A 304 -11.62 23.49 -11.35
C ASP A 304 -12.17 22.46 -12.35
N THR A 305 -11.31 21.87 -13.18
CA THR A 305 -11.75 20.97 -14.25
C THR A 305 -11.58 19.50 -13.89
N ARG A 306 -10.57 19.14 -13.10
CA ARG A 306 -10.21 17.74 -12.82
C ARG A 306 -10.74 17.24 -11.49
N LEU A 307 -10.92 18.11 -10.50
CA LEU A 307 -11.20 17.69 -9.13
C LEU A 307 -12.57 18.17 -8.65
N LEU A 308 -12.85 19.47 -8.69
CA LEU A 308 -14.11 20.04 -8.20
C LEU A 308 -15.39 19.44 -8.81
N PRO A 309 -15.46 19.12 -10.12
CA PRO A 309 -16.68 18.55 -10.71
C PRO A 309 -17.06 17.18 -10.14
N HIS A 310 -16.12 16.50 -9.48
CA HIS A 310 -16.30 15.17 -8.90
C HIS A 310 -16.48 15.21 -7.38
N VAL A 311 -16.53 16.40 -6.78
CA VAL A 311 -16.79 16.56 -5.34
C VAL A 311 -18.26 16.26 -5.04
N LEU A 312 -18.50 15.38 -4.08
CA LEU A 312 -19.82 14.99 -3.61
C LEU A 312 -20.10 15.59 -2.22
N PRO A 313 -21.16 16.40 -2.06
CA PRO A 313 -21.66 16.78 -0.75
C PRO A 313 -22.33 15.55 -0.10
N VAL A 314 -21.95 15.24 1.13
CA VAL A 314 -22.48 14.10 1.88
C VAL A 314 -22.87 14.52 3.30
N GLY A 315 -23.68 13.70 3.96
CA GLY A 315 -24.06 13.87 5.36
C GLY A 315 -22.95 13.44 6.33
N ALA A 316 -23.28 12.57 7.29
CA ALA A 316 -22.30 12.05 8.24
C ALA A 316 -21.24 11.16 7.56
N VAL A 317 -19.99 11.31 8.00
CA VAL A 317 -18.83 10.54 7.57
C VAL A 317 -18.13 9.99 8.82
N ASP A 318 -18.03 8.67 8.94
CA ASP A 318 -17.40 8.05 10.09
C ASP A 318 -15.91 7.76 9.78
N TYR A 319 -14.98 8.27 10.58
CA TYR A 319 -13.57 7.86 10.50
C TYR A 319 -13.25 6.84 11.59
N VAL A 320 -13.02 5.59 11.17
CA VAL A 320 -12.74 4.49 12.08
C VAL A 320 -11.27 4.12 11.97
N ALA A 321 -10.55 4.16 13.09
CA ALA A 321 -9.14 3.78 13.15
C ALA A 321 -8.84 2.94 14.39
N ASP A 322 -7.94 1.98 14.22
CA ASP A 322 -7.43 1.20 15.34
C ASP A 322 -6.55 2.04 16.26
N PRO A 323 -6.50 1.73 17.57
CA PRO A 323 -5.58 2.40 18.48
C PRO A 323 -4.13 1.90 18.29
N PRO A 324 -3.13 2.72 18.68
CA PRO A 324 -1.73 2.31 18.61
C PRO A 324 -1.46 1.06 19.45
N GLY A 325 -0.75 0.11 18.86
CA GLY A 325 -0.36 -1.14 19.51
C GLY A 325 -1.40 -2.24 19.56
N LYS A 326 -2.40 -2.21 18.66
CA LYS A 326 -3.36 -3.30 18.37
C LYS A 326 -2.73 -4.70 18.55
N GLY A 327 -3.51 -5.58 19.19
CA GLY A 327 -3.14 -6.97 19.49
C GLY A 327 -2.70 -7.27 20.93
N ALA A 328 -3.11 -6.48 21.94
CA ALA A 328 -2.81 -6.81 23.36
C ALA A 328 -3.60 -8.02 23.88
N THR A 329 -4.79 -8.30 23.33
CA THR A 329 -5.66 -9.44 23.69
C THR A 329 -6.29 -10.04 22.43
N GLU A 330 -6.11 -11.35 22.20
CA GLU A 330 -6.53 -12.04 20.97
C GLU A 330 -8.05 -12.23 20.82
N SER A 331 -8.85 -11.93 21.85
CA SER A 331 -10.27 -12.26 21.92
C SER A 331 -11.23 -11.19 21.38
N VAL A 332 -10.77 -9.95 21.17
CA VAL A 332 -11.63 -8.83 20.76
C VAL A 332 -11.17 -8.29 19.40
N LEU A 333 -12.08 -8.24 18.42
CA LEU A 333 -11.81 -7.58 17.14
C LEU A 333 -11.50 -6.10 17.39
N SER A 334 -10.58 -5.54 16.62
CA SER A 334 -10.32 -4.11 16.70
C SER A 334 -11.48 -3.30 16.08
N PRO A 335 -11.58 -1.99 16.36
CA PRO A 335 -12.63 -1.14 15.81
C PRO A 335 -12.77 -1.25 14.28
N ALA A 336 -11.65 -1.27 13.55
CA ALA A 336 -11.66 -1.46 12.11
C ALA A 336 -12.29 -2.80 11.70
N SER A 337 -11.81 -3.91 12.28
CA SER A 337 -12.26 -5.26 11.92
C SER A 337 -13.71 -5.52 12.36
N SER A 338 -14.15 -4.98 13.51
CA SER A 338 -15.54 -5.12 13.96
C SER A 338 -16.50 -4.32 13.07
N THR A 339 -16.14 -3.09 12.70
CA THR A 339 -16.98 -2.25 11.83
C THR A 339 -17.19 -2.90 10.46
N LEU A 340 -16.12 -3.39 9.82
CA LEU A 340 -16.24 -4.10 8.53
C LEU A 340 -17.10 -5.36 8.64
N ARG A 341 -16.93 -6.13 9.72
CA ARG A 341 -17.74 -7.31 9.96
C ARG A 341 -19.22 -6.96 10.07
N ASP A 342 -19.54 -5.94 10.86
CA ASP A 342 -20.92 -5.56 11.14
C ASP A 342 -21.59 -4.97 9.88
N LEU A 343 -20.86 -4.21 9.06
CA LEU A 343 -21.32 -3.74 7.74
C LEU A 343 -21.62 -4.90 6.78
N ILE A 344 -20.71 -5.88 6.66
CA ILE A 344 -20.88 -7.03 5.75
C ILE A 344 -22.02 -7.94 6.21
N LEU A 345 -22.13 -8.18 7.52
CA LEU A 345 -23.26 -8.94 8.06
C LEU A 345 -24.58 -8.15 7.97
N GLY A 346 -24.53 -6.83 7.90
CA GLY A 346 -25.70 -5.99 7.65
C GLY A 346 -26.19 -6.01 6.20
N ALA A 347 -25.44 -6.57 5.25
CA ALA A 347 -25.79 -6.54 3.83
C ALA A 347 -26.99 -7.43 3.50
N HIS A 348 -27.84 -6.92 2.61
CA HIS A 348 -29.07 -7.57 2.16
C HIS A 348 -29.02 -7.99 0.69
N GLU A 349 -28.49 -7.14 -0.19
CA GLU A 349 -28.53 -7.36 -1.63
C GLU A 349 -27.14 -7.71 -2.16
N ARG A 350 -26.13 -6.90 -1.84
CA ARG A 350 -24.82 -6.99 -2.48
C ARG A 350 -23.68 -6.38 -1.67
N VAL A 351 -22.56 -7.07 -1.69
CA VAL A 351 -21.26 -6.65 -1.17
C VAL A 351 -20.27 -6.64 -2.32
N ILE A 352 -19.78 -5.46 -2.70
CA ILE A 352 -18.67 -5.30 -3.64
C ILE A 352 -17.42 -5.04 -2.80
N LEU A 353 -16.42 -5.92 -2.89
CA LEU A 353 -15.17 -5.82 -2.13
C LEU A 353 -13.99 -5.77 -3.08
N GLN A 354 -13.13 -4.77 -2.88
CA GLN A 354 -11.86 -4.61 -3.57
C GLN A 354 -10.73 -4.79 -2.56
N THR A 355 -9.83 -5.74 -2.82
CA THR A 355 -8.66 -6.00 -1.96
C THR A 355 -7.49 -6.51 -2.79
N PRO A 356 -6.24 -6.07 -2.54
CA PRO A 356 -5.07 -6.57 -3.28
C PRO A 356 -4.84 -8.07 -3.07
N TYR A 357 -5.19 -8.57 -1.87
CA TYR A 357 -4.82 -9.89 -1.39
C TYR A 357 -6.05 -10.60 -0.83
N LEU A 358 -6.61 -11.53 -1.61
CA LEU A 358 -7.68 -12.40 -1.14
C LEU A 358 -7.14 -13.51 -0.23
N VAL A 359 -6.63 -13.13 0.96
CA VAL A 359 -6.09 -14.05 1.98
C VAL A 359 -6.89 -13.90 3.28
N LEU A 360 -8.10 -14.44 3.31
CA LEU A 360 -9.03 -14.20 4.42
C LEU A 360 -8.58 -14.75 5.78
N SER A 361 -8.70 -13.94 6.82
CA SER A 361 -8.51 -14.33 8.22
C SER A 361 -9.46 -15.45 8.69
N LYS A 362 -9.26 -16.01 9.89
CA LYS A 362 -10.22 -17.01 10.44
C LYS A 362 -11.60 -16.39 10.65
N GLN A 363 -11.63 -15.15 11.13
CA GLN A 363 -12.82 -14.39 11.43
C GLN A 363 -13.57 -13.99 10.15
N ALA A 364 -12.86 -13.45 9.15
CA ALA A 364 -13.45 -13.14 7.85
C ALA A 364 -14.04 -14.40 7.19
N ARG A 365 -13.33 -15.54 7.25
CA ARG A 365 -13.84 -16.83 6.75
C ARG A 365 -15.10 -17.31 7.49
N GLN A 366 -15.23 -17.02 8.79
CA GLN A 366 -16.43 -17.39 9.54
C GLN A 366 -17.60 -16.48 9.14
N MET A 367 -17.37 -15.17 9.10
CA MET A 367 -18.35 -14.17 8.69
C MET A 367 -18.97 -14.49 7.32
N PHE A 368 -18.15 -14.77 6.29
CA PHE A 368 -18.69 -15.11 4.96
C PHE A 368 -19.42 -16.47 4.92
N ARG A 369 -19.06 -17.43 5.78
CA ARG A 369 -19.82 -18.68 5.93
C ARG A 369 -21.18 -18.44 6.58
N GLU A 370 -21.26 -17.54 7.55
CA GLU A 370 -22.51 -17.14 8.19
C GLU A 370 -23.40 -16.40 7.21
N LEU A 371 -22.83 -15.48 6.42
CA LEU A 371 -23.53 -14.75 5.37
C LEU A 371 -24.13 -15.70 4.32
N GLN A 372 -23.35 -16.67 3.83
CA GLN A 372 -23.79 -17.62 2.79
C GLN A 372 -24.81 -18.66 3.28
N ARG A 373 -25.01 -18.81 4.60
CA ARG A 373 -26.00 -19.72 5.20
C ARG A 373 -27.40 -19.11 5.33
N ARG A 374 -27.55 -17.81 5.04
CA ARG A 374 -28.86 -17.16 5.05
C ARG A 374 -29.79 -17.77 4.00
N PRO A 375 -31.12 -17.72 4.20
CA PRO A 375 -32.07 -18.17 3.18
C PRO A 375 -31.90 -17.45 1.85
N ASP A 376 -31.60 -16.15 1.90
CA ASP A 376 -31.29 -15.30 0.76
C ASP A 376 -29.98 -14.55 1.03
N PRO A 377 -28.82 -15.12 0.67
CA PRO A 377 -27.53 -14.49 0.90
C PRO A 377 -27.26 -13.40 -0.16
N PRO A 378 -26.70 -12.24 0.23
CA PRO A 378 -26.37 -11.19 -0.72
C PRO A 378 -25.32 -11.66 -1.75
N GLN A 379 -25.31 -11.02 -2.92
CA GLN A 379 -24.26 -11.23 -3.91
C GLN A 379 -22.93 -10.68 -3.38
N VAL A 380 -21.86 -11.48 -3.44
CA VAL A 380 -20.52 -11.03 -3.01
C VAL A 380 -19.59 -10.98 -4.21
N ILE A 381 -19.25 -9.78 -4.65
CA ILE A 381 -18.38 -9.50 -5.79
C ILE A 381 -16.99 -9.12 -5.26
N ILE A 382 -15.94 -9.77 -5.77
CA ILE A 382 -14.56 -9.56 -5.35
C ILE A 382 -13.72 -9.08 -6.54
N SER A 383 -13.12 -7.90 -6.40
CA SER A 383 -12.05 -7.41 -7.27
C SER A 383 -10.70 -7.62 -6.58
N THR A 384 -9.81 -8.42 -7.17
CA THR A 384 -8.49 -8.77 -6.60
C THR A 384 -7.44 -8.91 -7.70
N ASN A 385 -6.15 -8.98 -7.35
CA ASN A 385 -5.10 -9.23 -8.33
C ASN A 385 -5.14 -10.64 -8.95
N SER A 386 -4.76 -10.72 -10.23
CA SER A 386 -4.25 -11.95 -10.84
C SER A 386 -2.79 -12.21 -10.44
N LEU A 387 -2.24 -13.39 -10.76
CA LEU A 387 -0.80 -13.63 -10.64
C LEU A 387 0.01 -12.66 -11.50
N ALA A 388 -0.55 -12.28 -12.65
CA ALA A 388 0.13 -11.42 -13.59
C ALA A 388 0.13 -9.95 -13.13
N SER A 389 -0.86 -9.48 -12.37
CA SER A 389 -0.90 -8.11 -11.85
C SER A 389 -0.21 -7.98 -10.49
N THR A 390 -0.32 -8.98 -9.60
CA THR A 390 0.15 -8.88 -8.20
C THR A 390 1.64 -8.53 -8.05
N ASP A 391 1.93 -7.73 -7.04
CA ASP A 391 3.24 -7.41 -6.48
C ASP A 391 3.70 -8.49 -5.48
N ALA A 392 2.77 -9.15 -4.78
CA ALA A 392 3.02 -10.13 -3.73
C ALA A 392 2.70 -11.57 -4.18
N PHE A 393 3.68 -12.24 -4.78
CA PHE A 393 3.54 -13.62 -5.26
C PHE A 393 3.02 -14.60 -4.20
N ILE A 394 3.48 -14.48 -2.95
CA ILE A 394 3.11 -15.40 -1.87
C ILE A 394 1.64 -15.21 -1.48
N ALA A 395 1.15 -13.97 -1.45
CA ALA A 395 -0.26 -13.68 -1.16
C ALA A 395 -1.17 -14.29 -2.24
N TYR A 396 -0.83 -14.12 -3.52
CA TYR A 396 -1.56 -14.78 -4.60
C TYR A 396 -1.49 -16.31 -4.49
N ALA A 397 -0.33 -16.88 -4.17
CA ALA A 397 -0.19 -18.33 -4.03
C ALA A 397 -1.12 -18.91 -2.95
N LEU A 398 -1.32 -18.20 -1.85
CA LEU A 398 -2.31 -18.56 -0.83
C LEU A 398 -3.75 -18.44 -1.35
N SER A 399 -4.09 -17.33 -1.99
CA SER A 399 -5.43 -17.14 -2.59
C SER A 399 -5.75 -18.24 -3.60
N TYR A 400 -4.80 -18.55 -4.48
CA TYR A 400 -4.91 -19.60 -5.50
C TYR A 400 -5.26 -20.97 -4.91
N LYS A 401 -4.69 -21.32 -3.75
CA LYS A 401 -5.00 -22.55 -3.02
C LYS A 401 -6.47 -22.63 -2.60
N TYR A 402 -7.10 -21.51 -2.26
CA TYR A 402 -8.43 -21.46 -1.66
C TYR A 402 -9.57 -21.10 -2.64
N LYS A 403 -9.29 -20.94 -3.94
CA LYS A 403 -10.30 -20.57 -4.97
C LYS A 403 -11.57 -21.42 -4.92
N ARG A 404 -11.48 -22.75 -4.75
CA ARG A 404 -12.68 -23.62 -4.63
C ARG A 404 -13.54 -23.23 -3.44
N ARG A 405 -12.91 -22.97 -2.28
CA ARG A 405 -13.62 -22.57 -1.06
C ARG A 405 -14.32 -21.23 -1.27
N TYR A 406 -13.64 -20.25 -1.85
CA TYR A 406 -14.22 -18.93 -2.13
C TYR A 406 -15.45 -19.02 -3.02
N LEU A 407 -15.39 -19.79 -4.11
CA LEU A 407 -16.52 -19.94 -5.02
C LEU A 407 -17.66 -20.79 -4.44
N ARG A 408 -17.36 -21.93 -3.78
CA ARG A 408 -18.40 -22.89 -3.37
C ARG A 408 -18.95 -22.68 -1.97
N GLU A 409 -18.10 -22.35 -1.01
CA GLU A 409 -18.51 -22.21 0.39
C GLU A 409 -18.93 -20.78 0.71
N TYR A 410 -18.35 -19.78 0.06
CA TYR A 410 -18.63 -18.36 0.34
C TYR A 410 -19.40 -17.66 -0.80
N GLY A 411 -19.64 -18.35 -1.92
CA GLY A 411 -20.42 -17.82 -3.03
C GLY A 411 -19.78 -16.63 -3.76
N PHE A 412 -18.47 -16.42 -3.67
CA PHE A 412 -17.85 -15.24 -4.28
C PHE A 412 -17.92 -15.26 -5.81
N GLU A 413 -18.16 -14.10 -6.40
CA GLU A 413 -17.93 -13.79 -7.81
C GLU A 413 -16.60 -13.05 -7.90
N ILE A 414 -15.56 -13.71 -8.40
CA ILE A 414 -14.18 -13.20 -8.33
C ILE A 414 -13.74 -12.71 -9.71
N TYR A 415 -13.20 -11.50 -9.73
CA TYR A 415 -12.63 -10.82 -10.88
C TYR A 415 -11.16 -10.56 -10.57
N GLU A 416 -10.27 -11.16 -11.37
CA GLU A 416 -8.83 -11.04 -11.23
C GLU A 416 -8.28 -10.00 -12.22
N PHE A 417 -7.75 -8.91 -11.67
CA PHE A 417 -7.24 -7.75 -12.39
C PHE A 417 -6.12 -8.13 -13.35
N LYS A 418 -6.18 -7.58 -14.57
CA LYS A 418 -5.19 -7.79 -15.63
C LYS A 418 -3.95 -6.93 -15.38
N PRO A 419 -2.77 -7.38 -15.81
CA PRO A 419 -1.55 -6.57 -15.71
C PRO A 419 -1.53 -5.35 -16.63
N PHE A 420 -2.37 -5.34 -17.67
CA PHE A 420 -2.46 -4.25 -18.65
C PHE A 420 -3.96 -3.94 -18.91
N PRO A 421 -4.63 -3.27 -17.95
CA PRO A 421 -6.03 -2.87 -18.12
C PRO A 421 -6.15 -1.81 -19.22
N LYS A 422 -7.26 -1.77 -19.97
CA LYS A 422 -7.42 -0.85 -21.10
C LYS A 422 -8.04 0.49 -20.72
N ASN A 423 -8.98 0.49 -19.77
CA ASN A 423 -9.79 1.66 -19.44
C ASN A 423 -9.53 2.18 -18.01
N GLU A 424 -8.32 1.93 -17.49
CA GLU A 424 -7.93 2.31 -16.14
C GLU A 424 -7.54 3.79 -16.07
N PRO A 425 -7.85 4.54 -14.99
CA PRO A 425 -7.45 5.92 -14.83
C PRO A 425 -5.98 5.98 -14.39
N ILE A 426 -5.07 5.59 -15.29
CA ILE A 426 -3.63 5.81 -15.20
C ILE A 426 -3.24 6.97 -16.11
N ASP A 427 -2.31 7.81 -15.64
CA ASP A 427 -1.65 8.82 -16.48
C ASP A 427 -0.36 8.26 -17.10
N VAL A 428 -0.47 7.59 -18.24
CA VAL A 428 0.69 6.95 -18.90
C VAL A 428 1.77 7.98 -19.25
N ALA A 429 1.40 9.23 -19.54
CA ALA A 429 2.35 10.28 -19.88
C ALA A 429 3.30 10.63 -18.71
N THR A 430 2.86 10.45 -17.46
CA THR A 430 3.70 10.74 -16.28
C THR A 430 4.59 9.59 -15.85
N THR A 431 4.36 8.37 -16.37
CA THR A 431 5.12 7.17 -15.98
C THR A 431 6.59 7.22 -16.41
N GLY A 432 6.93 8.05 -17.40
CA GLY A 432 8.23 8.01 -18.07
C GLY A 432 8.41 6.80 -19.00
N ALA A 433 7.35 6.02 -19.22
CA ALA A 433 7.35 4.88 -20.15
C ALA A 433 7.02 5.27 -21.60
N LEU A 434 6.97 6.57 -21.92
CA LEU A 434 6.83 7.12 -23.27
C LEU A 434 7.95 8.15 -23.45
N ASP A 435 8.66 8.10 -24.58
CA ASP A 435 9.56 9.18 -25.01
C ASP A 435 8.76 10.43 -25.41
N VAL A 436 9.45 11.56 -25.59
CA VAL A 436 8.89 12.91 -25.84
C VAL A 436 7.88 12.96 -27.01
N ASP A 437 7.98 12.03 -27.97
CA ASP A 437 7.09 11.94 -29.13
C ASP A 437 5.93 10.94 -28.96
N GLY A 438 5.69 10.44 -27.74
CA GLY A 438 4.65 9.45 -27.45
C GLY A 438 4.98 8.02 -27.91
N ALA A 439 6.20 7.77 -28.39
CA ALA A 439 6.69 6.44 -28.71
C ALA A 439 7.17 5.73 -27.42
N PRO A 440 6.93 4.41 -27.26
CA PRO A 440 7.55 3.66 -26.17
C PRO A 440 9.08 3.78 -26.26
N PRO A 441 9.82 3.94 -25.14
CA PRO A 441 11.26 4.09 -25.15
C PRO A 441 11.87 2.93 -25.92
N ALA A 442 12.86 3.22 -26.77
CA ALA A 442 13.48 2.23 -27.66
C ALA A 442 14.22 1.06 -26.95
N ALA A 443 13.99 0.82 -25.67
CA ALA A 443 14.74 -0.13 -24.85
C ALA A 443 13.84 -1.07 -24.03
N MET A 444 13.15 -1.99 -24.70
CA MET A 444 12.85 -3.32 -24.14
C MET A 444 13.64 -4.45 -24.80
N ALA A 445 14.46 -4.14 -25.80
CA ALA A 445 15.46 -5.07 -26.32
C ALA A 445 16.68 -5.07 -25.39
N ARG A 446 17.18 -6.26 -25.02
CA ARG A 446 18.51 -6.38 -24.38
C ARG A 446 19.55 -5.77 -25.32
N VAL A 447 20.06 -4.58 -24.99
CA VAL A 447 21.12 -3.92 -25.77
C VAL A 447 22.46 -4.56 -25.40
N GLU A 448 23.05 -5.33 -26.31
CA GLU A 448 24.44 -5.79 -26.19
C GLU A 448 25.38 -4.63 -26.54
N CYS A 449 26.01 -4.05 -25.53
CA CYS A 449 26.99 -2.98 -25.72
C CYS A 449 28.33 -3.58 -26.20
N ASN A 450 28.60 -3.54 -27.50
CA ASN A 450 29.92 -3.81 -28.07
C ASN A 450 30.62 -2.48 -28.48
N ARG A 451 31.87 -2.55 -28.96
CA ARG A 451 32.65 -1.34 -29.32
C ARG A 451 32.07 -0.56 -30.52
N ASP A 452 31.17 -1.17 -31.29
CA ASP A 452 30.60 -0.62 -32.53
C ASP A 452 29.14 -0.17 -32.36
N SER A 453 28.64 -0.10 -31.13
CA SER A 453 27.25 0.27 -30.84
C SER A 453 27.00 1.75 -31.08
N ALA A 454 26.10 2.10 -32.01
CA ALA A 454 25.66 3.48 -32.28
C ALA A 454 24.77 4.11 -31.19
N ILE A 455 24.44 3.33 -30.14
CA ILE A 455 23.58 3.74 -29.03
C ILE A 455 24.46 4.26 -27.88
N ASP A 456 24.06 5.36 -27.24
CA ASP A 456 24.67 5.81 -25.99
C ASP A 456 24.48 4.72 -24.90
N CYS A 457 25.51 3.90 -24.77
CA CYS A 457 25.55 2.77 -23.85
C CYS A 457 25.48 3.21 -22.38
N ARG A 458 25.74 4.49 -22.07
CA ARG A 458 25.56 5.04 -20.73
C ARG A 458 24.07 5.21 -20.43
N ARG A 459 23.34 5.88 -21.32
CA ARG A 459 21.87 6.04 -21.23
C ARG A 459 21.13 4.70 -21.24
N ALA A 460 21.55 3.74 -22.08
CA ALA A 460 20.96 2.39 -22.08
C ALA A 460 21.19 1.62 -20.77
N ARG A 461 22.37 1.77 -20.14
CA ARG A 461 22.66 1.18 -18.83
C ARG A 461 21.91 1.87 -17.70
N GLU A 462 21.72 3.19 -17.77
CA GLU A 462 20.92 3.95 -16.81
C GLU A 462 19.44 3.54 -16.88
N LEU A 463 18.86 3.41 -18.07
CA LEU A 463 17.51 2.88 -18.27
C LEU A 463 17.38 1.43 -17.76
N ALA A 464 18.37 0.57 -18.02
CA ALA A 464 18.39 -0.80 -17.49
C ALA A 464 18.62 -0.88 -15.97
N GLN A 465 19.17 0.16 -15.34
CA GLN A 465 19.28 0.29 -13.88
C GLN A 465 17.99 0.84 -13.27
N ARG A 466 17.29 1.75 -13.95
CA ARG A 466 15.93 2.19 -13.61
C ARG A 466 14.96 1.01 -13.62
N ALA A 467 15.06 0.14 -14.63
CA ALA A 467 14.35 -1.14 -14.78
C ALA A 467 14.65 -2.22 -13.70
N ARG A 468 15.37 -1.87 -12.63
CA ARG A 468 15.67 -2.77 -11.49
C ARG A 468 14.98 -2.36 -10.20
N ARG A 469 14.29 -1.21 -10.14
CA ARG A 469 13.43 -0.89 -9.00
C ARG A 469 12.32 -1.91 -8.94
N ARG A 470 12.01 -2.40 -7.74
CA ARG A 470 11.01 -3.44 -7.52
C ARG A 470 9.82 -2.81 -6.81
N PRO A 471 8.58 -3.16 -7.20
CA PRO A 471 7.40 -2.70 -6.48
C PRO A 471 7.51 -3.06 -5.01
N LEU A 472 7.26 -2.09 -4.14
CA LEU A 472 7.29 -2.22 -2.69
C LEU A 472 8.61 -2.82 -2.17
N GLU A 473 9.77 -2.42 -2.74
CA GLU A 473 11.09 -2.83 -2.23
C GLU A 473 11.20 -2.59 -0.71
N ARG A 474 10.48 -1.57 -0.21
CA ARG A 474 10.37 -1.20 1.20
C ARG A 474 9.59 -2.19 2.06
N GLU A 475 8.47 -2.73 1.59
CA GLU A 475 7.65 -3.65 2.36
C GLU A 475 8.37 -4.99 2.59
N PHE A 476 9.24 -5.37 1.63
CA PHE A 476 9.96 -6.64 1.63
C PHE A 476 11.45 -6.53 1.92
N THR A 477 11.95 -5.39 2.43
CA THR A 477 13.40 -5.24 2.75
C THR A 477 13.88 -6.31 3.75
N ALA A 478 13.00 -6.81 4.61
CA ALA A 478 13.23 -7.97 5.48
C ALA A 478 13.39 -9.31 4.71
N LEU A 479 12.64 -9.51 3.62
CA LEU A 479 12.74 -10.67 2.72
C LEU A 479 13.87 -10.52 1.69
N ALA A 480 14.45 -9.33 1.53
CA ALA A 480 15.56 -9.07 0.61
C ALA A 480 16.79 -9.96 0.90
N TYR A 481 16.84 -10.56 2.10
CA TYR A 481 17.91 -11.44 2.55
C TYR A 481 17.56 -12.95 2.49
N GLY A 482 16.29 -13.29 2.22
CA GLY A 482 15.90 -14.62 1.71
C GLY A 482 16.17 -14.70 0.21
N SER A 483 16.03 -15.88 -0.42
CA SER A 483 16.30 -16.04 -1.85
C SER A 483 15.60 -14.93 -2.66
N ARG A 484 16.39 -14.05 -3.28
CA ARG A 484 16.06 -12.73 -3.87
C ARG A 484 14.96 -12.72 -4.97
N ARG A 485 14.18 -13.79 -5.12
CA ARG A 485 13.18 -14.04 -6.17
C ARG A 485 11.87 -14.66 -5.68
N SER A 486 11.70 -15.03 -4.41
CA SER A 486 10.52 -15.82 -4.01
C SER A 486 9.22 -15.00 -4.01
N ASN A 487 9.22 -13.74 -3.55
CA ASN A 487 8.02 -12.90 -3.50
C ASN A 487 7.85 -11.88 -4.66
N SER A 488 8.88 -11.66 -5.49
CA SER A 488 8.85 -10.62 -6.54
C SER A 488 7.76 -10.85 -7.61
N PRO A 489 7.33 -9.81 -8.33
CA PRO A 489 6.45 -9.97 -9.47
C PRO A 489 6.96 -11.02 -10.48
N VAL A 490 6.05 -11.78 -11.10
CA VAL A 490 6.43 -12.77 -12.13
C VAL A 490 6.73 -12.07 -13.47
N PRO A 491 7.64 -12.62 -14.31
CA PRO A 491 7.83 -12.12 -15.66
C PRO A 491 6.58 -12.37 -16.51
N LEU A 492 6.25 -11.42 -17.38
CA LEU A 492 5.07 -11.44 -18.24
C LEU A 492 5.44 -11.74 -19.70
N LYS A 493 4.45 -12.21 -20.46
CA LYS A 493 4.60 -12.55 -21.89
C LYS A 493 4.75 -11.31 -22.78
N ARG A 494 4.16 -10.20 -22.36
CA ARG A 494 4.20 -8.93 -23.08
C ARG A 494 4.87 -7.83 -22.26
N ALA A 495 5.37 -6.87 -23.02
CA ALA A 495 5.88 -5.59 -22.60
C ALA A 495 4.76 -4.60 -22.27
N GLY A 496 5.03 -3.62 -21.40
CA GLY A 496 4.16 -2.48 -21.12
C GLY A 496 4.28 -1.98 -19.68
N VAL A 497 3.60 -0.87 -19.38
CA VAL A 497 3.41 -0.38 -18.00
C VAL A 497 2.44 -1.34 -17.30
N ARG A 498 2.97 -2.13 -16.37
CA ARG A 498 2.18 -3.08 -15.60
C ARG A 498 1.39 -2.35 -14.53
N MET A 499 0.17 -2.82 -14.27
CA MET A 499 -0.65 -2.35 -13.16
C MET A 499 -0.95 -3.46 -12.16
N GLY A 500 -0.96 -3.09 -10.88
CA GLY A 500 -1.38 -3.92 -9.76
C GLY A 500 -2.54 -3.28 -9.00
N LEU A 501 -3.55 -4.07 -8.65
CA LEU A 501 -4.61 -3.61 -7.76
C LEU A 501 -4.07 -3.48 -6.33
N HIS A 502 -4.22 -2.31 -5.72
CA HIS A 502 -3.85 -2.07 -4.32
C HIS A 502 -4.92 -1.37 -3.49
N ALA A 503 -6.04 -0.99 -4.11
CA ALA A 503 -7.19 -0.43 -3.39
C ALA A 503 -7.77 -1.39 -2.33
N LYS A 504 -8.18 -0.81 -1.19
CA LYS A 504 -8.97 -1.48 -0.14
C LYS A 504 -10.28 -0.72 0.06
N SER A 505 -11.28 -1.08 -0.73
CA SER A 505 -12.57 -0.39 -0.75
C SER A 505 -13.72 -1.40 -0.77
N MET A 506 -14.88 -0.95 -0.33
CA MET A 506 -16.07 -1.80 -0.25
C MET A 506 -17.33 -0.98 -0.44
N VAL A 507 -18.33 -1.57 -1.10
CA VAL A 507 -19.68 -1.03 -1.22
C VAL A 507 -20.67 -2.06 -0.68
N ILE A 508 -21.59 -1.61 0.16
CA ILE A 508 -22.70 -2.41 0.70
C ILE A 508 -24.01 -1.84 0.18
N ASP A 509 -24.80 -2.68 -0.48
CA ASP A 509 -26.17 -2.41 -0.96
C ASP A 509 -26.32 -1.07 -1.70
N GLU A 510 -25.26 -0.64 -2.42
CA GLU A 510 -25.16 0.67 -3.09
C GLU A 510 -25.59 1.88 -2.24
N SER A 511 -25.49 1.76 -0.90
CA SER A 511 -25.93 2.75 0.07
C SER A 511 -24.83 3.13 1.07
N VAL A 512 -23.83 2.25 1.24
CA VAL A 512 -22.67 2.51 2.09
C VAL A 512 -21.40 2.28 1.29
N GLY A 513 -20.52 3.28 1.25
CA GLY A 513 -19.18 3.17 0.69
C GLY A 513 -18.11 3.20 1.79
N VAL A 514 -17.07 2.40 1.62
CA VAL A 514 -15.93 2.30 2.53
C VAL A 514 -14.62 2.41 1.75
N VAL A 515 -13.72 3.28 2.20
CA VAL A 515 -12.36 3.42 1.66
C VAL A 515 -11.38 3.40 2.83
N GLY A 516 -10.32 2.59 2.77
CA GLY A 516 -9.38 2.48 3.88
C GLY A 516 -8.13 1.67 3.60
N THR A 517 -7.56 1.07 4.65
CA THR A 517 -6.26 0.38 4.60
C THR A 517 -6.34 -1.14 4.82
N HIS A 518 -7.51 -1.65 5.21
CA HIS A 518 -7.69 -3.03 5.70
C HIS A 518 -7.76 -4.07 4.57
N ASN A 519 -6.86 -5.05 4.58
CA ASN A 519 -6.75 -6.07 3.51
C ASN A 519 -7.63 -7.33 3.71
N PHE A 520 -8.34 -7.44 4.84
CA PHE A 520 -9.06 -8.66 5.29
C PHE A 520 -8.16 -9.87 5.59
N ASP A 521 -6.86 -9.63 5.69
CA ASP A 521 -5.85 -10.64 5.98
C ASP A 521 -5.61 -10.83 7.49
N PRO A 522 -4.98 -11.95 7.92
CA PRO A 522 -4.67 -12.18 9.32
C PRO A 522 -3.82 -11.08 9.98
N ARG A 523 -3.00 -10.35 9.21
CA ARG A 523 -2.19 -9.24 9.73
C ARG A 523 -3.07 -8.03 10.00
N SER A 524 -3.93 -7.63 9.08
CA SER A 524 -4.90 -6.56 9.30
C SER A 524 -5.74 -6.86 10.53
N ASP A 525 -6.18 -8.10 10.78
CA ASP A 525 -6.96 -8.42 11.98
C ASP A 525 -6.13 -8.39 13.28
N ARG A 526 -4.86 -8.82 13.26
CA ARG A 526 -4.11 -9.16 14.51
C ARG A 526 -2.92 -8.26 14.83
N TYR A 527 -2.27 -7.71 13.82
CA TYR A 527 -0.95 -7.10 13.95
C TYR A 527 -0.92 -5.65 13.46
N ASN A 528 -1.42 -5.41 12.25
CA ASN A 528 -1.42 -4.09 11.64
C ASN A 528 -2.57 -3.27 12.20
N THR A 529 -2.29 -2.02 12.52
CA THR A 529 -3.36 -1.05 12.78
C THR A 529 -3.86 -0.46 11.49
N GLU A 530 -5.17 -0.43 11.31
CA GLU A 530 -5.84 -0.01 10.09
C GLU A 530 -6.75 1.21 10.34
N SER A 531 -7.08 1.92 9.28
CA SER A 531 -8.07 2.99 9.28
C SER A 531 -8.98 2.90 8.06
N MET A 532 -10.19 3.42 8.17
CA MET A 532 -11.15 3.53 7.08
C MET A 532 -12.10 4.69 7.29
N VAL A 533 -12.70 5.11 6.20
CA VAL A 533 -13.82 6.04 6.18
C VAL A 533 -15.05 5.27 5.75
N VAL A 534 -16.15 5.44 6.47
CA VAL A 534 -17.46 4.87 6.14
C VAL A 534 -18.41 6.02 5.83
N ILE A 535 -19.02 5.99 4.64
CA ILE A 535 -19.99 7.00 4.20
C ILE A 535 -21.30 6.30 3.88
N ARG A 536 -22.36 6.70 4.58
CA ARG A 536 -23.73 6.20 4.38
C ARG A 536 -24.49 7.16 3.47
N ASP A 537 -24.08 7.19 2.22
CA ASP A 537 -24.66 8.04 1.18
C ASP A 537 -24.80 7.26 -0.13
N PRO A 538 -26.01 7.09 -0.68
CA PRO A 538 -26.22 6.34 -1.90
C PRO A 538 -25.53 6.93 -3.14
N ALA A 539 -25.37 8.26 -3.23
CA ALA A 539 -24.67 8.86 -4.36
C ALA A 539 -23.18 8.53 -4.32
N PHE A 540 -22.55 8.68 -3.14
CA PHE A 540 -21.17 8.26 -2.93
C PHE A 540 -20.97 6.75 -3.17
N ALA A 541 -21.85 5.92 -2.61
CA ALA A 541 -21.75 4.47 -2.74
C ALA A 541 -21.87 4.00 -4.19
N ARG A 542 -22.76 4.63 -4.99
CA ARG A 542 -22.86 4.36 -6.44
C ARG A 542 -21.64 4.81 -7.22
N GLU A 543 -21.05 5.97 -6.90
CA GLU A 543 -19.81 6.42 -7.55
C GLU A 543 -18.65 5.46 -7.26
N LEU A 544 -18.50 5.04 -5.99
CA LEU A 544 -17.52 4.03 -5.61
C LEU A 544 -17.78 2.69 -6.30
N ALA A 545 -19.05 2.25 -6.38
CA ALA A 545 -19.44 1.02 -7.07
C ALA A 545 -19.14 1.09 -8.57
N ALA A 546 -19.44 2.21 -9.23
CA ALA A 546 -19.16 2.42 -10.64
C ALA A 546 -17.65 2.35 -10.92
N SER A 547 -16.86 2.93 -10.03
CA SER A 547 -15.40 2.88 -10.15
C SER A 547 -14.83 1.47 -9.94
N ILE A 548 -15.28 0.71 -8.94
CA ILE A 548 -14.90 -0.71 -8.81
C ILE A 548 -15.45 -1.53 -10.00
N GLY A 549 -16.62 -1.15 -10.51
CA GLY A 549 -17.28 -1.70 -11.69
C GLY A 549 -16.39 -1.66 -12.92
N ARG A 550 -15.76 -0.51 -13.19
CA ARG A 550 -14.74 -0.36 -14.24
C ARG A 550 -13.59 -1.34 -14.06
N ASP A 551 -13.09 -1.50 -12.84
CA ASP A 551 -11.95 -2.38 -12.56
C ASP A 551 -12.29 -3.87 -12.83
N ILE A 552 -13.57 -4.26 -12.76
CA ILE A 552 -14.05 -5.63 -13.04
C ILE A 552 -14.60 -5.84 -14.45
N GLU A 553 -14.62 -4.80 -15.29
CA GLU A 553 -14.98 -4.92 -16.70
C GLU A 553 -14.08 -5.94 -17.42
N PRO A 554 -14.59 -6.62 -18.47
CA PRO A 554 -13.82 -7.63 -19.19
C PRO A 554 -12.49 -7.16 -19.73
N GLU A 555 -12.36 -5.88 -20.06
CA GLU A 555 -11.14 -5.25 -20.56
C GLU A 555 -10.06 -5.15 -19.48
N ASN A 556 -10.46 -5.11 -18.20
CA ASN A 556 -9.59 -4.85 -17.06
C ASN A 556 -9.42 -6.08 -16.15
N SER A 557 -10.32 -7.07 -16.21
CA SER A 557 -10.28 -8.25 -15.34
C SER A 557 -10.66 -9.55 -16.05
N TRP A 558 -10.14 -10.67 -15.53
CA TRP A 558 -10.60 -12.02 -15.85
C TRP A 558 -11.64 -12.51 -14.84
N VAL A 559 -12.65 -13.24 -15.30
CA VAL A 559 -13.63 -13.86 -14.40
C VAL A 559 -13.12 -15.22 -13.93
N ILE A 560 -13.17 -15.48 -12.62
CA ILE A 560 -12.78 -16.78 -12.07
C ILE A 560 -14.01 -17.67 -11.93
N ALA A 561 -14.04 -18.78 -12.66
CA ALA A 561 -15.17 -19.70 -12.66
C ALA A 561 -14.75 -21.17 -12.60
N PRO A 562 -15.64 -22.09 -12.19
CA PRO A 562 -15.36 -23.52 -12.20
C PRO A 562 -15.09 -24.06 -13.61
N ARG A 563 -14.06 -24.90 -13.73
CA ARG A 563 -13.76 -25.60 -14.98
C ARG A 563 -14.95 -26.47 -15.42
N ALA A 564 -15.07 -26.67 -16.73
CA ALA A 564 -16.00 -27.67 -17.27
C ALA A 564 -15.64 -29.06 -16.70
N LYS A 565 -16.66 -29.83 -16.28
CA LYS A 565 -16.44 -31.17 -15.73
C LYS A 565 -15.83 -32.06 -16.82
N PRO A 566 -14.75 -32.82 -16.55
CA PRO A 566 -14.28 -33.81 -17.50
C PRO A 566 -15.38 -34.88 -17.69
N PRO A 567 -15.55 -35.41 -18.92
CA PRO A 567 -16.61 -36.38 -19.22
C PRO A 567 -16.44 -37.74 -18.53
N VAL A 568 -15.27 -38.03 -17.93
CA VAL A 568 -14.92 -39.33 -17.31
C VAL A 568 -14.33 -39.11 -15.91
N LEU A 569 -14.76 -39.90 -14.91
CA LEU A 569 -14.25 -39.98 -13.53
C LEU A 569 -14.35 -38.73 -12.62
N SER A 570 -15.40 -37.92 -12.76
CA SER A 570 -15.61 -36.69 -11.97
C SER A 570 -15.64 -36.86 -10.43
N GLY A 571 -15.93 -38.05 -9.90
CA GLY A 571 -16.02 -38.33 -8.46
C GLY A 571 -14.68 -38.58 -7.75
N ILE A 572 -13.66 -39.09 -8.46
CA ILE A 572 -12.35 -39.41 -7.88
C ILE A 572 -11.49 -38.13 -7.76
N ASP A 573 -11.51 -37.29 -8.81
CA ASP A 573 -10.88 -35.96 -8.79
C ASP A 573 -11.44 -35.07 -7.67
N TYR A 574 -12.74 -35.17 -7.38
CA TYR A 574 -13.42 -34.37 -6.36
C TYR A 574 -12.90 -34.64 -4.94
N THR A 575 -12.74 -35.91 -4.57
CA THR A 575 -12.27 -36.31 -3.24
C THR A 575 -10.80 -35.95 -3.04
N LEU A 576 -9.98 -36.12 -4.10
CA LEU A 576 -8.55 -35.75 -4.09
C LEU A 576 -8.36 -34.24 -3.92
N VAL A 577 -9.07 -33.40 -4.69
CA VAL A 577 -8.99 -31.92 -4.54
C VAL A 577 -9.42 -31.48 -3.13
N LYS A 578 -10.51 -32.05 -2.58
CA LYS A 578 -11.01 -31.69 -1.24
C LYS A 578 -10.05 -32.11 -0.12
N ALA A 579 -9.46 -33.30 -0.21
CA ALA A 579 -8.45 -33.76 0.76
C ALA A 579 -7.16 -32.92 0.67
N SER A 580 -6.76 -32.58 -0.55
CA SER A 580 -5.59 -31.75 -0.84
C SER A 580 -5.69 -30.33 -0.25
N GLU A 581 -6.89 -29.73 -0.27
CA GLU A 581 -7.16 -28.42 0.37
C GLU A 581 -7.04 -28.42 1.90
N GLN A 582 -7.20 -29.58 2.53
CA GLN A 582 -7.07 -29.74 3.99
C GLN A 582 -5.62 -29.93 4.42
N LEU A 583 -4.70 -30.21 3.49
CA LEU A 583 -3.28 -30.34 3.79
C LEU A 583 -2.65 -28.95 4.01
N PRO A 584 -1.85 -28.76 5.07
CA PRO A 584 -1.35 -27.44 5.45
C PRO A 584 -0.37 -26.83 4.42
N LEU A 585 0.46 -27.65 3.76
CA LEU A 585 1.55 -27.17 2.89
C LEU A 585 1.59 -27.82 1.49
N PHE A 586 0.99 -28.99 1.28
CA PHE A 586 1.16 -29.78 0.06
C PHE A 586 -0.18 -30.05 -0.60
N ASP A 587 -0.38 -29.48 -1.78
CA ASP A 587 -1.58 -29.68 -2.57
C ASP A 587 -1.23 -30.50 -3.82
N PHE A 588 -1.58 -31.79 -3.80
CA PHE A 588 -1.16 -32.79 -4.80
C PHE A 588 -2.11 -32.88 -6.00
N ALA A 589 -3.15 -32.05 -6.10
CA ALA A 589 -4.12 -32.13 -7.20
C ALA A 589 -3.54 -31.54 -8.51
N PRO A 590 -3.39 -32.34 -9.59
CA PRO A 590 -2.80 -31.89 -10.85
C PRO A 590 -3.71 -30.93 -11.63
N ARG A 591 -5.02 -30.90 -11.35
CA ARG A 591 -6.01 -30.04 -12.01
C ARG A 591 -6.84 -29.31 -10.96
N ARG A 592 -6.87 -27.97 -11.02
CA ARG A 592 -7.60 -27.13 -10.07
C ARG A 592 -9.08 -26.98 -10.42
N TYR A 593 -9.90 -26.71 -9.42
CA TYR A 593 -11.36 -26.56 -9.55
C TYR A 593 -11.79 -25.39 -10.45
N ALA A 594 -11.08 -24.27 -10.37
CA ALA A 594 -11.40 -23.04 -11.10
C ALA A 594 -10.22 -22.59 -11.98
N THR A 595 -10.52 -21.73 -12.95
CA THR A 595 -9.54 -21.12 -13.86
C THR A 595 -10.02 -19.73 -14.29
N SER A 596 -9.17 -18.95 -14.95
CA SER A 596 -9.53 -17.62 -15.46
C SER A 596 -10.27 -17.73 -16.80
N TYR A 597 -11.28 -16.89 -16.98
CA TYR A 597 -12.11 -16.81 -18.16
C TYR A 597 -12.08 -15.40 -18.76
N GLU A 598 -12.02 -15.33 -20.09
CA GLU A 598 -12.03 -14.12 -20.90
C GLU A 598 -13.39 -14.00 -21.60
N PHE A 599 -14.03 -12.85 -21.50
CA PHE A 599 -15.29 -12.58 -22.18
C PHE A 599 -15.09 -12.54 -23.70
N GLN A 600 -16.06 -13.07 -24.44
CA GLN A 600 -16.07 -13.09 -25.91
C GLN A 600 -17.30 -12.34 -26.43
N PRO A 601 -17.18 -11.03 -26.72
CA PRO A 601 -18.28 -10.24 -27.26
C PRO A 601 -18.80 -10.85 -28.55
N SER A 602 -20.11 -11.04 -28.66
CA SER A 602 -20.75 -11.53 -29.88
C SER A 602 -22.21 -11.09 -29.93
N ALA A 603 -22.90 -11.31 -31.06
CA ALA A 603 -24.33 -11.02 -31.17
C ALA A 603 -25.18 -11.77 -30.13
N ARG A 604 -24.73 -12.95 -29.66
CA ARG A 604 -25.41 -13.73 -28.60
C ARG A 604 -25.01 -13.33 -27.19
N CYS A 605 -23.85 -12.66 -27.07
CA CYS A 605 -23.24 -12.24 -25.81
C CYS A 605 -22.83 -10.77 -25.95
N PRO A 606 -23.79 -9.83 -26.05
CA PRO A 606 -23.48 -8.41 -26.24
C PRO A 606 -22.90 -7.77 -24.97
N LEU A 607 -23.19 -8.34 -23.80
CA LEU A 607 -22.74 -7.87 -22.49
C LEU A 607 -22.17 -9.04 -21.67
N PRO A 608 -21.22 -8.77 -20.75
CA PRO A 608 -20.70 -9.78 -19.84
C PRO A 608 -21.81 -10.35 -18.96
N LEU A 609 -21.73 -11.65 -18.70
CA LEU A 609 -22.66 -12.38 -17.86
C LEU A 609 -22.01 -12.72 -16.52
N SER A 610 -22.80 -12.76 -15.45
CA SER A 610 -22.32 -13.27 -14.16
C SER A 610 -21.80 -14.71 -14.32
N PRO A 611 -20.74 -15.12 -13.60
CA PRO A 611 -20.29 -16.52 -13.54
C PRO A 611 -21.36 -17.51 -13.03
N ARG A 612 -22.47 -17.00 -12.49
CA ARG A 612 -23.63 -17.79 -12.08
C ARG A 612 -24.69 -17.98 -13.19
N ASP A 613 -24.63 -17.21 -14.28
CA ASP A 613 -25.55 -17.33 -15.41
C ASP A 613 -25.35 -18.71 -16.10
N PRO A 614 -26.41 -19.48 -16.37
CA PRO A 614 -26.30 -20.76 -17.09
C PRO A 614 -25.61 -20.68 -18.45
N ARG A 615 -25.70 -19.52 -19.12
CA ARG A 615 -25.10 -19.23 -20.44
C ARG A 615 -23.67 -18.67 -20.33
N PHE A 616 -23.11 -18.55 -19.13
CA PHE A 616 -21.76 -18.02 -18.94
C PHE A 616 -20.73 -18.67 -19.89
N ARG A 617 -20.79 -19.99 -20.06
CA ARG A 617 -19.84 -20.71 -20.93
C ARG A 617 -20.04 -20.48 -22.42
N ASP A 618 -21.18 -19.95 -22.83
CA ASP A 618 -21.43 -19.56 -24.23
C ASP A 618 -20.75 -18.23 -24.57
N CYS A 619 -20.52 -17.40 -23.54
CA CYS A 619 -20.00 -16.04 -23.66
C CYS A 619 -18.55 -15.87 -23.19
N TYR A 620 -17.95 -16.91 -22.63
CA TYR A 620 -16.61 -16.85 -22.05
C TYR A 620 -15.72 -18.02 -22.49
N GLN A 621 -14.47 -17.71 -22.80
CA GLN A 621 -13.45 -18.69 -23.13
C GLN A 621 -12.46 -18.85 -21.96
N ALA A 622 -12.03 -20.08 -21.67
CA ALA A 622 -11.03 -20.31 -20.65
C ALA A 622 -9.66 -19.74 -21.07
N ALA A 623 -9.13 -18.81 -20.29
CA ALA A 623 -7.80 -18.19 -20.47
C ALA A 623 -6.66 -19.00 -19.79
N GLY A 624 -7.01 -19.91 -18.89
CA GLY A 624 -6.07 -20.74 -18.14
C GLY A 624 -5.80 -20.23 -16.72
N ASP A 625 -4.92 -20.88 -15.97
CA ASP A 625 -4.71 -20.56 -14.55
C ASP A 625 -3.87 -19.29 -14.33
N PHE A 626 -2.97 -18.99 -15.26
CA PHE A 626 -2.01 -17.90 -15.17
C PHE A 626 -1.87 -17.19 -16.53
N PRO A 627 -2.94 -16.56 -17.05
CA PRO A 627 -2.85 -15.77 -18.28
C PRO A 627 -1.77 -14.67 -18.16
N GLU A 628 -1.15 -14.28 -19.28
CA GLU A 628 -0.03 -13.32 -19.37
C GLU A 628 1.28 -13.68 -18.64
N VAL A 629 1.34 -14.74 -17.83
CA VAL A 629 2.59 -15.13 -17.13
C VAL A 629 3.54 -15.89 -18.06
N ALA A 630 4.81 -15.47 -18.14
CA ALA A 630 5.82 -16.09 -19.00
C ALA A 630 6.49 -17.35 -18.41
N LEU A 631 6.25 -17.64 -17.13
CA LEU A 631 6.73 -18.85 -16.48
C LEU A 631 5.87 -20.06 -16.88
N GLY A 632 6.52 -21.19 -17.18
CA GLY A 632 5.81 -22.46 -17.37
C GLY A 632 5.10 -22.91 -16.09
N PHE A 633 3.98 -23.64 -16.23
CA PHE A 633 3.16 -24.10 -15.10
C PHE A 633 3.99 -24.81 -14.02
N LYS A 634 4.89 -25.72 -14.41
CA LYS A 634 5.79 -26.41 -13.47
C LYS A 634 6.65 -25.43 -12.67
N SER A 635 7.22 -24.41 -13.31
CA SER A 635 8.04 -23.39 -12.65
C SER A 635 7.25 -22.52 -11.68
N VAL A 636 6.01 -22.14 -12.04
CA VAL A 636 5.11 -21.41 -11.13
C VAL A 636 4.80 -22.27 -9.91
N ILE A 637 4.40 -23.52 -10.12
CA ILE A 637 4.08 -24.46 -9.05
C ILE A 637 5.31 -24.75 -8.17
N THR A 638 6.49 -24.97 -8.75
CA THR A 638 7.74 -25.11 -7.99
C THR A 638 8.00 -23.89 -7.13
N ARG A 639 7.81 -22.67 -7.67
CA ARG A 639 8.00 -21.44 -6.91
C ARG A 639 6.99 -21.30 -5.76
N ILE A 640 5.73 -21.67 -5.99
CA ILE A 640 4.71 -21.79 -4.94
C ILE A 640 5.17 -22.78 -3.86
N PHE A 641 5.62 -23.98 -4.24
CA PHE A 641 6.13 -24.98 -3.30
C PHE A 641 7.36 -24.50 -2.53
N THR A 642 8.33 -23.86 -3.19
CA THR A 642 9.52 -23.30 -2.52
C THR A 642 9.15 -22.20 -1.53
N ALA A 643 8.19 -21.34 -1.89
CA ALA A 643 7.72 -20.28 -1.00
C ALA A 643 7.11 -20.84 0.29
N PHE A 644 6.35 -21.94 0.21
CA PHE A 644 5.76 -22.59 1.39
C PHE A 644 6.72 -23.52 2.13
N GLY A 645 7.63 -24.21 1.42
CA GLY A 645 8.59 -25.16 1.99
C GLY A 645 9.78 -24.51 2.71
N ALA A 646 10.08 -23.24 2.42
CA ALA A 646 11.21 -22.53 3.03
C ALA A 646 10.97 -22.09 4.49
N GLY A 647 9.76 -22.27 5.05
CA GLY A 647 9.44 -21.87 6.44
C GLY A 647 9.62 -20.37 6.73
N LEU A 648 9.89 -19.57 5.70
CA LEU A 648 10.32 -18.18 5.78
C LEU A 648 9.34 -17.32 4.99
N ALA A 649 8.18 -17.07 5.60
CA ALA A 649 7.44 -15.86 5.32
C ALA A 649 6.96 -15.29 6.66
N PRO A 650 7.71 -14.37 7.27
CA PRO A 650 7.25 -13.57 8.41
C PRO A 650 6.09 -12.61 8.07
N ILE A 651 5.45 -12.73 6.89
CA ILE A 651 4.72 -11.62 6.25
C ILE A 651 3.38 -12.09 5.65
N LEU A 652 2.62 -12.90 6.40
CA LEU A 652 1.18 -13.13 6.15
C LEU A 652 0.43 -13.31 7.48
#